data_AF-A0A6J7B8Z1-F1
#
_entry.id   AF-A0A6J7B8Z1-F1
#
_cell.length_a   1.000
_cell.length_b   1.000
_cell.length_c   1.000
_cell.angle_alpha   90.00
_cell.angle_beta   90.00
_cell.angle_gamma   90.00
#
_symmetry.space_group_name_H-M   'P 1'
#
loop_
_entity.id
_entity.type
_entity.pdbx_description
1 polymer ?
#
loop_
_entity_poly.entity_id
_entity_poly.type
_entity_poly.pdbx_seq_one_letter_code
_entity_poly.pdbx_strand_id
1 'polypeptide(L)'
;MLVQSRTLRATFLFAVLISLLPIVAISSASPSNAVECYVVDPSDQFSIIGPGTCTGEITIPDEITSIATGAFDGNVHPNSVTKINFNVTSALETISSSAFSDSPITEIYIPPSVTYIGSYAFTWSALQKITFDPDSQLTSIEPGVFDNSSIYSIILPVSVKSIGAGAFNRSGLASITLPSGLETIGANAFASNLGSSLESITIPSSVTSIGDNAFSGSALTSITFIDPTLLVFHTPSTLMNVIHAGTGGVLAWNDAANGTGFDYTSQLQSDSISFPSGAITLHALWTHTVTLKNNYDVAITDETQTSFMSTSLKGNSYARSGYSFEKWNTKADGSGTSYLNLASYPFATDQNLYAQWTPVVVANRSVMYELGYVGGTAPTQAPVAQGSSFVVAADPVRADYLFTGWTPGSGGIPTEGTVYRGPSVGAPTNFTVGDTDVILTANWESTKHPIVRQLFNNTTASNELWSFFGDSRHTGTDVVPGWCAVVGSGINPSTWVVKSVTHQSQSESFVFSNSITVGGGGYSLSPDPSIFFTSGETQSVNLGTAIANTAISNTRCEANLFTIYPQLPSPLSFDTSTGTISGTPTAAQSNTAYTLTAERWVDINGDLDLAGTRIGYSTATFNLEVLAPHTVTYLGGEGSSGTAPSQGDVATDESFTIANNTFTKAGYTFMHWILGENEATLNPSDSYTASTADIYLTASWIADPHTITYLSGNALGLVPTQSAVTTGNSFIVASASGLTKVGSIFRAWNDGRNDYAVGDSYTVFITDETLTALWTAINYLVTFKTDGGSTVSQITFNFGNSISAPTPPTKSGYQFLGWSLSEYGSRINFPYTPTSAANLILFASWVKNPPVAVNQSPLSISNSSLMVTVGQNVKISTQGGSGSGVLTFIATGSGCSMLGNILSASRATTCIVIAYKAASTGYLAATSPSKSFVFTYSARTPTFSKGIKTATTFRFQITNYSADFQYAISTNRGTITRGTPTLANLPITISGLNASTIKSLVVTVTVTRVGYQTGTGSIKGSD
;
A
#
# COMPACT_ATOMS: atom_id res chain seq x y z
N MET A 1 -78.51 -35.98 28.30
CA MET A 1 -79.12 -35.52 27.03
C MET A 1 -77.97 -35.27 26.06
N LEU A 2 -77.78 -36.16 25.08
CA LEU A 2 -78.07 -35.93 23.63
C LEU A 2 -77.50 -34.58 23.11
N VAL A 3 -76.74 -34.46 22.02
CA VAL A 3 -76.34 -35.35 20.90
C VAL A 3 -75.26 -34.61 20.09
N GLN A 4 -74.25 -35.36 19.58
CA GLN A 4 -73.44 -35.28 18.32
C GLN A 4 -73.07 -33.93 17.67
N SER A 5 -71.98 -33.74 16.92
CA SER A 5 -71.07 -34.61 16.12
C SER A 5 -69.68 -33.92 16.04
N ARG A 6 -68.52 -34.58 16.21
CA ARG A 6 -67.73 -35.43 15.30
C ARG A 6 -67.27 -34.79 13.97
N THR A 7 -65.97 -34.49 13.92
CA THR A 7 -64.98 -34.92 12.88
C THR A 7 -63.56 -34.76 13.47
N LEU A 8 -62.99 -35.83 14.03
CA LEU A 8 -61.92 -36.71 13.49
C LEU A 8 -60.56 -36.00 13.30
N ARG A 9 -59.55 -36.23 14.17
CA ARG A 9 -58.61 -37.40 14.33
C ARG A 9 -57.33 -37.17 13.50
N ALA A 10 -56.10 -37.37 13.98
CA ALA A 10 -55.51 -38.31 14.96
C ALA A 10 -54.29 -37.62 15.66
N THR A 11 -53.87 -37.80 16.92
CA THR A 11 -53.68 -38.92 17.88
C THR A 11 -52.57 -39.91 17.51
N PHE A 12 -51.47 -39.94 18.30
CA PHE A 12 -51.02 -41.06 19.16
C PHE A 12 -49.65 -40.69 19.80
N LEU A 13 -49.54 -40.39 21.11
CA LEU A 13 -49.46 -41.24 22.32
C LEU A 13 -48.16 -42.08 22.42
N PHE A 14 -47.34 -41.85 23.45
CA PHE A 14 -47.09 -42.82 24.52
C PHE A 14 -46.36 -42.19 25.73
N ALA A 15 -46.74 -42.66 26.92
CA ALA A 15 -46.35 -42.19 28.24
C ALA A 15 -45.31 -43.11 28.92
N VAL A 16 -44.96 -42.76 30.17
CA VAL A 16 -44.44 -43.55 31.33
C VAL A 16 -43.12 -42.95 31.85
N LEU A 17 -42.76 -42.81 33.14
CA LEU A 17 -43.35 -42.71 34.50
C LEU A 17 -42.11 -42.69 35.46
N ILE A 18 -42.26 -42.22 36.73
CA ILE A 18 -41.38 -42.49 37.93
C ILE A 18 -40.19 -41.51 38.11
N SER A 19 -39.83 -40.91 39.27
CA SER A 19 -40.13 -41.10 40.71
C SER A 19 -39.80 -39.84 41.55
N LEU A 20 -40.53 -39.69 42.66
CA LEU A 20 -40.22 -38.89 43.86
C LEU A 20 -39.18 -39.58 44.77
N LEU A 21 -38.37 -38.78 45.51
CA LEU A 21 -37.70 -38.97 46.84
C LEU A 21 -36.19 -38.55 46.83
N PRO A 22 -35.57 -38.18 47.98
CA PRO A 22 -35.82 -37.06 48.89
C PRO A 22 -34.60 -36.09 48.96
N ILE A 23 -34.84 -34.84 49.33
CA ILE A 23 -33.78 -33.85 49.59
C ILE A 23 -33.05 -34.22 50.89
N VAL A 24 -31.74 -34.49 50.80
CA VAL A 24 -30.82 -34.55 51.94
C VAL A 24 -30.29 -33.14 52.17
N ALA A 25 -30.70 -32.52 53.27
CA ALA A 25 -30.13 -31.27 53.74
C ALA A 25 -28.72 -31.54 54.31
N ILE A 26 -27.70 -30.95 53.69
CA ILE A 26 -26.39 -30.75 54.32
C ILE A 26 -26.36 -29.31 54.82
N SER A 27 -26.26 -29.17 56.13
CA SER A 27 -26.11 -27.90 56.83
C SER A 27 -24.72 -27.32 56.61
N SER A 28 -24.65 -26.07 56.16
CA SER A 28 -23.65 -25.14 56.69
C SER A 28 -24.25 -23.73 56.70
N ALA A 29 -24.13 -23.05 57.83
CA ALA A 29 -24.74 -21.76 58.08
C ALA A 29 -23.91 -20.63 57.47
N SER A 30 -24.57 -19.71 56.76
CA SER A 30 -24.20 -18.29 56.73
C SER A 30 -25.48 -17.46 56.52
N PRO A 31 -25.63 -16.27 57.15
CA PRO A 31 -26.87 -15.52 57.15
C PRO A 31 -26.90 -14.47 56.03
N SER A 32 -27.93 -14.49 55.19
CA SER A 32 -28.73 -13.33 54.74
C SER A 32 -29.55 -13.74 53.52
N ASN A 33 -30.75 -13.19 53.41
CA ASN A 33 -31.68 -13.41 52.30
C ASN A 33 -31.14 -12.79 50.98
N ALA A 34 -30.05 -13.32 50.42
CA ALA A 34 -29.76 -13.17 49.01
C ALA A 34 -30.52 -14.28 48.28
N VAL A 35 -31.49 -13.91 47.45
CA VAL A 35 -32.00 -14.84 46.44
C VAL A 35 -30.79 -15.10 45.54
N GLU A 36 -30.18 -16.29 45.66
CA GLU A 36 -29.15 -16.72 44.72
C GLU A 36 -29.74 -16.60 43.32
N CYS A 37 -29.04 -15.86 42.46
CA CYS A 37 -29.55 -15.52 41.15
C CYS A 37 -29.29 -16.63 40.12
N TYR A 38 -28.67 -17.74 40.55
CA TYR A 38 -28.31 -18.89 39.72
C TYR A 38 -28.66 -20.22 40.41
N VAL A 39 -28.78 -21.28 39.61
CA VAL A 39 -28.85 -22.68 40.05
C VAL A 39 -27.65 -23.45 39.50
N VAL A 40 -27.19 -24.40 40.30
CA VAL A 40 -26.23 -25.42 39.88
C VAL A 40 -26.95 -26.76 39.95
N ASP A 41 -27.00 -27.48 38.83
CA ASP A 41 -27.63 -28.80 38.80
C ASP A 41 -26.71 -29.89 39.38
N PRO A 42 -27.20 -31.11 39.65
CA PRO A 42 -26.37 -32.21 40.15
C PRO A 42 -25.26 -32.70 39.18
N SER A 43 -25.21 -32.14 37.97
CA SER A 43 -24.19 -32.41 36.94
C SER A 43 -23.17 -31.27 36.85
N ASP A 44 -23.12 -30.38 37.86
CA ASP A 44 -22.27 -29.19 37.93
C ASP A 44 -22.48 -28.18 36.78
N GLN A 45 -23.69 -28.14 36.22
CA GLN A 45 -24.08 -27.16 35.19
C GLN A 45 -24.61 -25.88 35.83
N PHE A 46 -24.04 -24.74 35.42
CA PHE A 46 -24.47 -23.41 35.87
C PHE A 46 -25.54 -22.81 34.95
N SER A 47 -26.63 -22.28 35.53
CA SER A 47 -27.67 -21.51 34.83
C SER A 47 -28.31 -20.44 35.72
N ILE A 48 -28.76 -19.31 35.16
CA ILE A 48 -29.43 -18.25 35.94
C ILE A 48 -30.91 -18.54 36.20
N ILE A 49 -31.46 -17.99 37.29
CA ILE A 49 -32.85 -18.20 37.72
C ILE A 49 -33.77 -17.13 37.12
N GLY A 50 -34.36 -17.41 35.96
CA GLY A 50 -35.52 -16.68 35.44
C GLY A 50 -35.30 -15.18 35.13
N PRO A 51 -36.36 -14.47 34.68
CA PRO A 51 -36.24 -13.09 34.22
C PRO A 51 -35.94 -12.09 35.36
N GLY A 52 -34.94 -11.23 35.20
CA GLY A 52 -34.72 -10.01 35.97
C GLY A 52 -34.02 -10.15 37.33
N THR A 53 -33.56 -11.35 37.70
CA THR A 53 -32.93 -11.64 38.99
C THR A 53 -31.41 -11.42 39.00
N CYS A 54 -30.76 -11.58 37.85
CA CYS A 54 -29.32 -11.41 37.67
C CYS A 54 -28.98 -10.05 37.05
N THR A 55 -28.18 -9.23 37.73
CA THR A 55 -27.73 -7.92 37.21
C THR A 55 -26.26 -7.67 37.55
N GLY A 56 -25.54 -6.91 36.72
CA GLY A 56 -24.16 -6.49 36.97
C GLY A 56 -23.13 -7.55 36.60
N GLU A 57 -22.13 -7.75 37.45
CA GLU A 57 -21.08 -8.75 37.25
C GLU A 57 -21.35 -10.03 38.06
N ILE A 58 -21.13 -11.20 37.45
CA ILE A 58 -21.27 -12.49 38.12
C ILE A 58 -19.93 -13.22 38.12
N THR A 59 -19.56 -13.82 39.25
CA THR A 59 -18.39 -14.71 39.34
C THR A 59 -18.86 -16.15 39.35
N ILE A 60 -18.37 -16.96 38.42
CA ILE A 60 -18.69 -18.40 38.36
C ILE A 60 -17.84 -19.13 39.43
N PRO A 61 -18.46 -19.95 40.31
CA PRO A 61 -17.72 -20.72 41.32
C PRO A 61 -16.69 -21.68 40.71
N ASP A 62 -15.64 -21.98 41.47
CA ASP A 62 -14.46 -22.73 41.00
C ASP A 62 -14.80 -24.18 40.61
N GLU A 63 -15.81 -24.77 41.24
CA GLU A 63 -16.22 -26.16 41.03
C GLU A 63 -17.05 -26.36 39.74
N ILE A 64 -17.54 -25.28 39.13
CA ILE A 64 -18.38 -25.36 37.93
C ILE A 64 -17.55 -25.83 36.75
N THR A 65 -17.93 -26.97 36.18
CA THR A 65 -17.29 -27.55 35.01
C THR A 65 -17.95 -27.11 33.71
N SER A 66 -19.17 -26.58 33.77
CA SER A 66 -19.93 -26.24 32.56
C SER A 66 -20.99 -25.15 32.75
N ILE A 67 -21.13 -24.30 31.73
CA ILE A 67 -22.24 -23.37 31.60
C ILE A 67 -23.28 -23.99 30.67
N ALA A 68 -24.51 -24.10 31.16
CA ALA A 68 -25.59 -24.83 30.48
C ALA A 68 -26.06 -24.13 29.20
N THR A 69 -26.72 -24.89 28.33
CA THR A 69 -27.40 -24.36 27.14
C THR A 69 -28.42 -23.31 27.56
N GLY A 70 -28.32 -22.11 26.98
CA GLY A 70 -29.22 -21.00 27.29
C GLY A 70 -29.07 -20.40 28.69
N ALA A 71 -28.00 -20.73 29.43
CA ALA A 71 -27.79 -20.32 30.83
C ALA A 71 -27.93 -18.82 31.10
N PHE A 72 -27.58 -17.97 30.13
CA PHE A 72 -27.66 -16.52 30.14
C PHE A 72 -28.37 -15.98 28.89
N ASP A 73 -29.16 -16.81 28.20
CA ASP A 73 -29.85 -16.41 26.98
C ASP A 73 -30.90 -15.34 27.30
N GLY A 74 -30.84 -14.18 26.66
CA GLY A 74 -31.75 -13.07 26.92
C GLY A 74 -33.22 -13.37 26.61
N ASN A 75 -33.50 -14.30 25.70
CA ASN A 75 -34.85 -14.74 25.34
C ASN A 75 -35.40 -15.79 26.31
N VAL A 76 -34.54 -16.64 26.88
CA VAL A 76 -34.93 -17.70 27.82
C VAL A 76 -34.94 -17.18 29.27
N HIS A 77 -33.92 -16.41 29.61
CA HIS A 77 -33.65 -15.84 30.93
C HIS A 77 -33.26 -14.35 30.78
N PRO A 78 -34.23 -13.44 30.54
CA PRO A 78 -33.96 -12.01 30.45
C PRO A 78 -33.18 -11.54 31.68
N ASN A 79 -31.98 -10.99 31.49
CA ASN A 79 -31.10 -10.60 32.59
C ASN A 79 -30.42 -9.25 32.27
N SER A 80 -29.63 -8.73 33.19
CA SER A 80 -28.81 -7.52 32.97
C SER A 80 -27.37 -7.76 33.41
N VAL A 81 -26.87 -8.98 33.17
CA VAL A 81 -25.49 -9.36 33.48
C VAL A 81 -24.59 -8.81 32.39
N THR A 82 -23.70 -7.90 32.75
CA THR A 82 -22.83 -7.21 31.80
C THR A 82 -21.44 -7.83 31.72
N LYS A 83 -21.06 -8.69 32.67
CA LYS A 83 -19.74 -9.31 32.76
C LYS A 83 -19.73 -10.62 33.55
N ILE A 84 -18.92 -11.57 33.09
CA ILE A 84 -18.66 -12.84 33.77
C ILE A 84 -17.19 -12.89 34.21
N ASN A 85 -16.97 -13.20 35.49
CA ASN A 85 -15.66 -13.36 36.12
C ASN A 85 -15.41 -14.83 36.47
N PHE A 86 -14.14 -15.24 36.38
CA PHE A 86 -13.64 -16.55 36.78
C PHE A 86 -12.44 -16.36 37.70
N ASN A 87 -12.32 -17.19 38.73
CA ASN A 87 -11.08 -17.25 39.51
C ASN A 87 -10.00 -18.02 38.75
N VAL A 88 -8.74 -17.82 39.15
CA VAL A 88 -7.57 -18.52 38.58
C VAL A 88 -7.61 -20.04 38.76
N THR A 89 -8.47 -20.53 39.66
CA THR A 89 -8.70 -21.93 40.01
C THR A 89 -9.94 -22.54 39.33
N SER A 90 -10.58 -21.83 38.40
CA SER A 90 -11.79 -22.29 37.71
C SER A 90 -11.59 -23.66 37.05
N ALA A 91 -12.53 -24.57 37.29
CA ALA A 91 -12.62 -25.88 36.65
C ALA A 91 -13.49 -25.88 35.37
N LEU A 92 -13.82 -24.70 34.81
CA LEU A 92 -14.73 -24.61 33.68
C LEU A 92 -14.13 -25.27 32.43
N GLU A 93 -14.80 -26.28 31.89
CA GLU A 93 -14.38 -27.01 30.69
C GLU A 93 -15.23 -26.63 29.47
N THR A 94 -16.52 -26.38 29.68
CA THR A 94 -17.51 -26.25 28.60
C THR A 94 -18.41 -25.02 28.74
N ILE A 95 -18.54 -24.25 27.66
CA ILE A 95 -19.63 -23.27 27.47
C ILE A 95 -20.56 -23.85 26.41
N SER A 96 -21.79 -24.20 26.80
CA SER A 96 -22.72 -24.88 25.90
C SER A 96 -23.30 -23.96 24.82
N SER A 97 -23.95 -24.56 23.82
CA SER A 97 -24.61 -23.82 22.74
C SER A 97 -25.62 -22.79 23.25
N SER A 98 -25.68 -21.64 22.61
CA SER A 98 -26.56 -20.52 22.99
C SER A 98 -26.46 -20.06 24.45
N ALA A 99 -25.41 -20.42 25.19
CA ALA A 99 -25.27 -20.09 26.61
C ALA A 99 -25.42 -18.59 26.91
N PHE A 100 -24.97 -17.71 26.01
CA PHE A 100 -25.04 -16.25 26.10
C PHE A 100 -25.73 -15.63 24.87
N SER A 101 -26.66 -16.35 24.25
CA SER A 101 -27.44 -15.84 23.11
C SER A 101 -28.30 -14.62 23.52
N ASP A 102 -28.31 -13.54 22.75
CA ASP A 102 -29.06 -12.30 23.07
C ASP A 102 -28.76 -11.75 24.48
N SER A 103 -27.55 -12.04 24.98
CA SER A 103 -27.13 -11.69 26.33
C SER A 103 -26.56 -10.26 26.39
N PRO A 104 -26.83 -9.48 27.46
CA PRO A 104 -26.29 -8.13 27.62
C PRO A 104 -24.82 -8.09 28.04
N ILE A 105 -24.13 -9.23 28.08
CA ILE A 105 -22.70 -9.28 28.43
C ILE A 105 -21.88 -8.45 27.44
N THR A 106 -20.95 -7.66 27.96
CA THR A 106 -20.09 -6.77 27.17
C THR A 106 -18.64 -7.25 27.15
N GLU A 107 -18.21 -7.96 28.18
CA GLU A 107 -16.89 -8.60 28.22
C GLU A 107 -16.87 -9.93 28.97
N ILE A 108 -15.99 -10.85 28.54
CA ILE A 108 -15.74 -12.14 29.20
C ILE A 108 -14.28 -12.58 29.03
N TYR A 109 -13.71 -13.13 30.09
CA TYR A 109 -12.43 -13.84 30.08
C TYR A 109 -12.68 -15.35 30.00
N ILE A 110 -11.98 -16.07 29.13
CA ILE A 110 -12.11 -17.52 28.96
C ILE A 110 -10.90 -18.21 29.63
N PRO A 111 -11.10 -18.97 30.73
CA PRO A 111 -10.03 -19.70 31.43
C PRO A 111 -9.34 -20.77 30.57
N PRO A 112 -8.10 -21.20 30.92
CA PRO A 112 -7.32 -22.14 30.11
C PRO A 112 -7.93 -23.55 30.07
N SER A 113 -8.73 -23.91 31.07
CA SER A 113 -9.44 -25.19 31.16
C SER A 113 -10.58 -25.34 30.14
N VAL A 114 -11.05 -24.24 29.55
CA VAL A 114 -12.15 -24.29 28.57
C VAL A 114 -11.64 -24.92 27.27
N THR A 115 -12.22 -26.07 26.94
CA THR A 115 -11.90 -26.85 25.74
C THR A 115 -12.97 -26.77 24.67
N TYR A 116 -14.19 -26.34 25.02
CA TYR A 116 -15.34 -26.30 24.12
C TYR A 116 -16.25 -25.08 24.35
N ILE A 117 -16.57 -24.37 23.26
CA ILE A 117 -17.58 -23.32 23.20
C ILE A 117 -18.58 -23.70 22.11
N GLY A 118 -19.83 -23.97 22.49
CA GLY A 118 -20.86 -24.49 21.61
C GLY A 118 -21.35 -23.49 20.56
N SER A 119 -22.02 -24.00 19.53
CA SER A 119 -22.57 -23.18 18.44
C SER A 119 -23.50 -22.09 18.97
N TYR A 120 -23.45 -20.91 18.35
CA TYR A 120 -24.28 -19.76 18.72
C TYR A 120 -24.13 -19.29 20.18
N ALA A 121 -23.07 -19.69 20.90
CA ALA A 121 -22.91 -19.36 22.32
C ALA A 121 -23.02 -17.86 22.62
N PHE A 122 -22.57 -16.97 21.73
CA PHE A 122 -22.61 -15.51 21.89
C PHE A 122 -23.39 -14.80 20.77
N THR A 123 -24.32 -15.50 20.10
CA THR A 123 -25.09 -14.89 19.02
C THR A 123 -25.97 -13.76 19.54
N TRP A 124 -26.15 -12.67 18.77
CA TRP A 124 -26.94 -11.49 19.17
C TRP A 124 -26.51 -10.81 20.49
N SER A 125 -25.35 -11.17 21.04
CA SER A 125 -24.89 -10.62 22.30
C SER A 125 -24.35 -9.19 22.16
N ALA A 126 -24.40 -8.44 23.26
CA ALA A 126 -23.75 -7.13 23.39
C ALA A 126 -22.23 -7.23 23.57
N LEU A 127 -21.63 -8.41 23.33
CA LEU A 127 -20.24 -8.71 23.63
C LEU A 127 -19.31 -7.87 22.76
N GLN A 128 -18.52 -7.00 23.38
CA GLN A 128 -17.55 -6.14 22.71
C GLN A 128 -16.13 -6.71 22.80
N LYS A 129 -15.82 -7.41 23.91
CA LYS A 129 -14.49 -7.92 24.21
C LYS A 129 -14.51 -9.33 24.77
N ILE A 130 -13.81 -10.23 24.11
CA ILE A 130 -13.49 -11.56 24.64
C ILE A 130 -11.97 -11.69 24.74
N THR A 131 -11.49 -12.30 25.82
CA THR A 131 -10.06 -12.57 26.01
C THR A 131 -9.89 -14.01 26.41
N PHE A 132 -9.09 -14.76 25.65
CA PHE A 132 -8.72 -16.12 25.98
C PHE A 132 -7.44 -16.12 26.81
N ASP A 133 -7.34 -17.04 27.77
CA ASP A 133 -6.07 -17.35 28.42
C ASP A 133 -5.02 -17.75 27.36
N PRO A 134 -3.76 -17.29 27.46
CA PRO A 134 -2.69 -17.70 26.56
C PRO A 134 -2.48 -19.22 26.44
N ASP A 135 -2.81 -19.98 27.49
CA ASP A 135 -2.72 -21.45 27.53
C ASP A 135 -4.04 -22.16 27.15
N SER A 136 -5.00 -21.43 26.57
CA SER A 136 -6.28 -22.00 26.13
C SER A 136 -6.07 -23.22 25.22
N GLN A 137 -6.88 -24.26 25.47
CA GLN A 137 -6.87 -25.51 24.71
C GLN A 137 -7.99 -25.58 23.66
N LEU A 138 -8.65 -24.46 23.37
CA LEU A 138 -9.75 -24.40 22.41
C LEU A 138 -9.25 -24.73 21.00
N THR A 139 -9.88 -25.71 20.34
CA THR A 139 -9.44 -26.21 19.02
C THR A 139 -10.30 -25.70 17.87
N SER A 140 -11.52 -25.23 18.13
CA SER A 140 -12.45 -24.73 17.11
C SER A 140 -13.22 -23.51 17.62
N ILE A 141 -13.57 -22.62 16.69
CA ILE A 141 -14.66 -21.66 16.88
C ILE A 141 -15.89 -22.25 16.17
N GLU A 142 -16.88 -22.69 16.93
CA GLU A 142 -18.06 -23.37 16.38
C GLU A 142 -18.93 -22.46 15.49
N PRO A 143 -19.85 -23.04 14.70
CA PRO A 143 -20.75 -22.26 13.85
C PRO A 143 -21.55 -21.19 14.61
N GLY A 144 -21.61 -19.99 14.05
CA GLY A 144 -22.40 -18.87 14.55
C GLY A 144 -22.04 -18.34 15.94
N VAL A 145 -20.91 -18.75 16.54
CA VAL A 145 -20.55 -18.39 17.93
C VAL A 145 -20.67 -16.89 18.20
N PHE A 146 -20.19 -16.03 17.30
CA PHE A 146 -20.23 -14.57 17.41
C PHE A 146 -21.13 -13.91 16.35
N ASP A 147 -22.10 -14.64 15.79
CA ASP A 147 -23.04 -14.10 14.80
C ASP A 147 -23.86 -12.94 15.39
N ASN A 148 -23.87 -11.81 14.69
CA ASN A 148 -24.53 -10.57 15.08
C ASN A 148 -24.14 -10.08 16.48
N SER A 149 -22.87 -10.28 16.86
CA SER A 149 -22.28 -9.75 18.10
C SER A 149 -21.61 -8.39 17.88
N SER A 150 -21.48 -7.62 18.95
CA SER A 150 -20.83 -6.29 18.93
C SER A 150 -19.31 -6.35 19.06
N ILE A 151 -18.68 -7.49 18.77
CA ILE A 151 -17.26 -7.71 19.05
C ILE A 151 -16.38 -6.84 18.17
N TYR A 152 -15.49 -6.06 18.78
CA TYR A 152 -14.65 -5.10 18.05
C TYR A 152 -13.31 -5.72 17.61
N SER A 153 -12.70 -6.53 18.47
CA SER A 153 -11.41 -7.17 18.17
C SER A 153 -11.28 -8.49 18.90
N ILE A 154 -10.66 -9.48 18.26
CA ILE A 154 -10.43 -10.79 18.86
C ILE A 154 -9.05 -11.33 18.49
N ILE A 155 -8.36 -11.89 19.48
CA ILE A 155 -7.14 -12.68 19.30
C ILE A 155 -7.53 -14.13 19.60
N LEU A 156 -7.49 -14.97 18.57
CA LEU A 156 -7.81 -16.39 18.73
C LEU A 156 -6.63 -17.15 19.37
N PRO A 157 -6.90 -18.15 20.22
CA PRO A 157 -5.85 -19.04 20.73
C PRO A 157 -5.07 -19.71 19.59
N VAL A 158 -3.77 -19.90 19.78
CA VAL A 158 -2.87 -20.53 18.79
C VAL A 158 -3.23 -22.00 18.50
N SER A 159 -3.98 -22.63 19.40
CA SER A 159 -4.50 -24.00 19.27
C SER A 159 -5.68 -24.14 18.31
N VAL A 160 -6.35 -23.05 17.94
CA VAL A 160 -7.53 -23.10 17.08
C VAL A 160 -7.15 -23.54 15.66
N LYS A 161 -7.85 -24.58 15.20
CA LYS A 161 -7.68 -25.24 13.90
C LYS A 161 -8.79 -24.92 12.90
N SER A 162 -9.98 -24.56 13.37
CA SER A 162 -11.12 -24.28 12.49
C SER A 162 -11.96 -23.11 12.97
N ILE A 163 -12.47 -22.34 12.00
CA ILE A 163 -13.52 -21.33 12.20
C ILE A 163 -14.78 -21.83 11.49
N GLY A 164 -15.86 -22.00 12.24
CA GLY A 164 -17.12 -22.54 11.76
C GLY A 164 -17.90 -21.61 10.84
N ALA A 165 -18.93 -22.17 10.19
CA ALA A 165 -19.80 -21.39 9.31
C ALA A 165 -20.50 -20.26 10.08
N GLY A 166 -20.48 -19.06 9.52
CA GLY A 166 -21.10 -17.88 10.13
C GLY A 166 -20.51 -17.43 11.47
N ALA A 167 -19.34 -17.93 11.90
CA ALA A 167 -18.80 -17.70 13.24
C ALA A 167 -18.70 -16.21 13.64
N PHE A 168 -18.40 -15.32 12.69
CA PHE A 168 -18.31 -13.86 12.85
C PHE A 168 -19.20 -13.13 11.81
N ASN A 169 -20.34 -13.73 11.43
CA ASN A 169 -21.31 -13.10 10.55
C ASN A 169 -21.91 -11.86 11.23
N ARG A 170 -22.11 -10.74 10.50
CA ARG A 170 -22.71 -9.50 11.02
C ARG A 170 -22.05 -8.99 12.31
N SER A 171 -20.76 -9.26 12.51
CA SER A 171 -20.01 -8.82 13.68
C SER A 171 -19.47 -7.41 13.50
N GLY A 172 -19.26 -6.70 14.62
CA GLY A 172 -18.64 -5.36 14.66
C GLY A 172 -17.12 -5.34 14.47
N LEU A 173 -16.52 -6.41 13.93
CA LEU A 173 -15.09 -6.66 14.01
C LEU A 173 -14.28 -5.60 13.23
N ALA A 174 -13.32 -4.94 13.86
CA ALA A 174 -12.36 -4.05 13.20
C ALA A 174 -11.01 -4.73 12.93
N SER A 175 -10.65 -5.71 13.76
CA SER A 175 -9.39 -6.45 13.59
C SER A 175 -9.49 -7.86 14.15
N ILE A 176 -8.94 -8.83 13.44
CA ILE A 176 -8.76 -10.21 13.92
C ILE A 176 -7.36 -10.70 13.61
N THR A 177 -6.76 -11.40 14.57
CA THR A 177 -5.50 -12.14 14.35
C THR A 177 -5.82 -13.63 14.24
N LEU A 178 -5.62 -14.19 13.05
CA LEU A 178 -5.78 -15.62 12.80
C LEU A 178 -4.56 -16.40 13.31
N PRO A 179 -4.76 -17.57 13.94
CA PRO A 179 -3.66 -18.36 14.50
C PRO A 179 -2.87 -19.06 13.39
N SER A 180 -1.55 -19.17 13.57
CA SER A 180 -0.64 -19.73 12.55
C SER A 180 -0.85 -21.21 12.22
N GLY A 181 -1.68 -21.91 13.01
CA GLY A 181 -2.04 -23.31 12.81
C GLY A 181 -3.46 -23.51 12.29
N LEU A 182 -4.17 -22.45 11.89
CA LEU A 182 -5.54 -22.49 11.38
C LEU A 182 -5.61 -23.27 10.06
N GLU A 183 -6.50 -24.24 9.96
CA GLU A 183 -6.61 -25.13 8.79
C GLU A 183 -7.82 -24.80 7.92
N THR A 184 -8.94 -24.39 8.53
CA THR A 184 -10.22 -24.20 7.81
C THR A 184 -10.98 -22.93 8.24
N ILE A 185 -11.58 -22.25 7.26
CA ILE A 185 -12.50 -21.12 7.44
C ILE A 185 -13.84 -21.49 6.82
N GLY A 186 -14.91 -21.50 7.60
CA GLY A 186 -16.24 -21.94 7.19
C GLY A 186 -16.98 -20.97 6.26
N ALA A 187 -18.07 -21.45 5.67
CA ALA A 187 -18.93 -20.63 4.82
C ALA A 187 -19.54 -19.45 5.61
N ASN A 188 -19.60 -18.26 5.00
CA ASN A 188 -20.11 -17.03 5.61
C ASN A 188 -19.40 -16.61 6.92
N ALA A 189 -18.23 -17.17 7.24
CA ALA A 189 -17.57 -16.98 8.54
C ALA A 189 -17.40 -15.52 8.94
N PHE A 190 -17.10 -14.64 8.00
CA PHE A 190 -16.93 -13.19 8.16
C PHE A 190 -17.88 -12.40 7.26
N ALA A 191 -19.06 -12.93 6.93
CA ALA A 191 -19.96 -12.28 5.98
C ALA A 191 -20.84 -11.18 6.62
N SER A 192 -21.32 -10.25 5.78
CA SER A 192 -22.25 -9.15 6.09
C SER A 192 -21.76 -8.19 7.18
N ASN A 193 -20.44 -8.00 7.24
CA ASN A 193 -19.74 -7.05 8.12
C ASN A 193 -19.72 -5.63 7.53
N LEU A 194 -20.85 -5.17 6.94
CA LEU A 194 -20.95 -3.90 6.17
C LEU A 194 -20.80 -2.62 7.02
N GLY A 195 -20.86 -2.73 8.35
CA GLY A 195 -20.61 -1.64 9.30
C GLY A 195 -19.32 -1.83 10.12
N SER A 196 -18.54 -2.86 9.82
CA SER A 196 -17.28 -3.15 10.51
C SER A 196 -16.12 -2.37 9.89
N SER A 197 -15.09 -2.07 10.69
CA SER A 197 -13.85 -1.41 10.22
C SER A 197 -12.79 -2.41 9.77
N LEU A 198 -13.16 -3.67 9.46
CA LEU A 198 -12.22 -4.70 9.02
C LEU A 198 -11.83 -4.46 7.57
N GLU A 199 -10.79 -3.66 7.37
CA GLU A 199 -10.29 -3.27 6.04
C GLU A 199 -9.32 -4.30 5.44
N SER A 200 -8.67 -5.11 6.28
CA SER A 200 -7.74 -6.15 5.85
C SER A 200 -7.77 -7.38 6.75
N ILE A 201 -7.41 -8.53 6.19
CA ILE A 201 -7.20 -9.78 6.94
C ILE A 201 -6.02 -10.55 6.37
N THR A 202 -5.24 -11.20 7.25
CA THR A 202 -4.12 -12.06 6.87
C THR A 202 -4.48 -13.52 7.09
N ILE A 203 -4.49 -14.31 6.02
CA ILE A 203 -4.73 -15.74 5.97
C ILE A 203 -3.38 -16.47 6.15
N PRO A 204 -3.21 -17.27 7.22
CA PRO A 204 -1.98 -18.05 7.47
C PRO A 204 -1.75 -19.14 6.41
N SER A 205 -0.49 -19.56 6.25
CA SER A 205 -0.08 -20.61 5.30
C SER A 205 -0.66 -21.99 5.60
N SER A 206 -1.10 -22.23 6.84
CA SER A 206 -1.73 -23.48 7.27
C SER A 206 -3.16 -23.65 6.76
N VAL A 207 -3.79 -22.58 6.26
CA VAL A 207 -5.19 -22.64 5.79
C VAL A 207 -5.25 -23.40 4.49
N THR A 208 -5.97 -24.51 4.49
CA THR A 208 -6.14 -25.40 3.34
C THR A 208 -7.52 -25.25 2.69
N SER A 209 -8.50 -24.68 3.41
CA SER A 209 -9.88 -24.58 2.96
C SER A 209 -10.58 -23.30 3.44
N ILE A 210 -11.27 -22.63 2.51
CA ILE A 210 -12.13 -21.46 2.76
C ILE A 210 -13.51 -21.73 2.15
N GLY A 211 -14.56 -21.60 2.95
CA GLY A 211 -15.94 -21.88 2.57
C GLY A 211 -16.62 -20.76 1.77
N ASP A 212 -17.75 -21.09 1.16
CA ASP A 212 -18.54 -20.18 0.34
C ASP A 212 -18.90 -18.89 1.08
N ASN A 213 -18.80 -17.75 0.40
CA ASN A 213 -19.17 -16.45 0.96
C ASN A 213 -18.43 -16.07 2.26
N ALA A 214 -17.29 -16.70 2.57
CA ALA A 214 -16.59 -16.47 3.84
C ALA A 214 -16.42 -14.98 4.17
N PHE A 215 -16.15 -14.11 3.19
CA PHE A 215 -15.96 -12.67 3.38
C PHE A 215 -17.03 -11.81 2.67
N SER A 216 -18.14 -12.41 2.23
CA SER A 216 -19.18 -11.73 1.45
C SER A 216 -19.83 -10.58 2.23
N GLY A 217 -19.95 -9.37 1.66
CA GLY A 217 -20.48 -8.19 2.35
C GLY A 217 -19.58 -7.66 3.46
N SER A 218 -18.27 -7.91 3.42
CA SER A 218 -17.30 -7.26 4.33
C SER A 218 -16.83 -5.91 3.81
N ALA A 219 -16.27 -5.06 4.68
CA ALA A 219 -15.57 -3.82 4.32
C ALA A 219 -14.11 -4.02 3.89
N LEU A 220 -13.71 -5.27 3.59
CA LEU A 220 -12.33 -5.61 3.24
C LEU A 220 -11.92 -4.93 1.93
N THR A 221 -10.85 -4.14 2.01
CA THR A 221 -10.17 -3.55 0.85
C THR A 221 -8.97 -4.38 0.41
N SER A 222 -8.47 -5.27 1.28
CA SER A 222 -7.35 -6.15 0.97
C SER A 222 -7.40 -7.47 1.75
N ILE A 223 -6.81 -8.53 1.19
CA ILE A 223 -6.63 -9.82 1.84
C ILE A 223 -5.20 -10.31 1.56
N THR A 224 -4.46 -10.64 2.60
CA THR A 224 -3.10 -11.18 2.49
C THR A 224 -3.10 -12.68 2.71
N PHE A 225 -2.49 -13.45 1.83
CA PHE A 225 -2.23 -14.88 2.02
C PHE A 225 -0.74 -15.09 2.27
N ILE A 226 -0.38 -15.75 3.37
CA ILE A 226 1.02 -16.08 3.68
C ILE A 226 1.36 -17.41 3.01
N ASP A 227 2.27 -17.40 2.02
CA ASP A 227 2.85 -18.59 1.38
C ASP A 227 1.84 -19.70 1.03
N PRO A 228 0.93 -19.46 0.07
CA PRO A 228 -0.23 -20.33 -0.15
C PRO A 228 0.20 -21.51 -1.04
N THR A 229 0.78 -22.54 -0.44
CA THR A 229 1.33 -23.67 -1.19
C THR A 229 0.25 -24.62 -1.74
N LEU A 230 -0.96 -24.62 -1.16
CA LEU A 230 -2.14 -25.32 -1.69
C LEU A 230 -3.42 -24.86 -0.97
N LEU A 231 -4.30 -24.11 -1.64
CA LEU A 231 -5.58 -23.65 -1.09
C LEU A 231 -6.73 -24.26 -1.92
N VAL A 232 -7.63 -25.02 -1.29
CA VAL A 232 -8.78 -25.66 -1.94
C VAL A 232 -10.06 -24.93 -1.57
N PHE A 233 -10.82 -24.49 -2.57
CA PHE A 233 -12.12 -23.84 -2.36
C PHE A 233 -13.27 -24.84 -2.57
N HIS A 234 -14.24 -24.85 -1.67
CA HIS A 234 -15.37 -25.79 -1.74
C HIS A 234 -16.50 -25.27 -2.63
N THR A 235 -16.22 -25.07 -3.94
CA THR A 235 -17.11 -25.22 -5.13
C THR A 235 -16.69 -24.29 -6.29
N PRO A 236 -16.80 -24.73 -7.57
CA PRO A 236 -16.29 -24.00 -8.75
C PRO A 236 -16.94 -22.65 -9.06
N SER A 237 -18.18 -22.40 -8.63
CA SER A 237 -19.00 -21.28 -9.12
C SER A 237 -19.01 -20.03 -8.23
N THR A 238 -18.20 -19.99 -7.16
CA THR A 238 -18.42 -19.07 -6.04
C THR A 238 -17.16 -18.37 -5.51
N LEU A 239 -15.99 -18.43 -6.13
CA LEU A 239 -14.81 -17.71 -5.61
C LEU A 239 -14.97 -16.17 -5.59
N MET A 240 -15.69 -15.59 -6.55
CA MET A 240 -16.19 -14.20 -6.48
C MET A 240 -17.08 -13.98 -5.23
N ASN A 241 -17.78 -15.01 -4.76
CA ASN A 241 -18.63 -14.98 -3.59
C ASN A 241 -17.80 -15.14 -2.30
N VAL A 242 -16.78 -16.02 -2.28
CA VAL A 242 -15.87 -16.24 -1.14
C VAL A 242 -15.25 -14.92 -0.67
N ILE A 243 -14.90 -14.03 -1.62
CA ILE A 243 -14.25 -12.74 -1.37
C ILE A 243 -15.10 -11.56 -1.89
N HIS A 244 -16.43 -11.63 -1.78
CA HIS A 244 -17.31 -10.54 -2.23
C HIS A 244 -17.33 -9.38 -1.21
N ALA A 245 -16.34 -8.50 -1.16
CA ALA A 245 -16.39 -7.34 -0.27
C ALA A 245 -17.43 -6.30 -0.76
N GLY A 246 -18.44 -5.99 0.06
CA GLY A 246 -19.33 -4.84 -0.12
C GLY A 246 -20.46 -4.92 -1.17
N THR A 247 -21.46 -4.05 -0.99
CA THR A 247 -22.64 -3.86 -1.85
C THR A 247 -22.41 -2.85 -3.00
N GLY A 248 -21.16 -2.38 -3.19
CA GLY A 248 -20.77 -1.35 -4.16
C GLY A 248 -20.04 -1.85 -5.41
N GLY A 249 -19.97 -3.18 -5.63
CA GLY A 249 -19.39 -3.78 -6.83
C GLY A 249 -17.86 -3.71 -6.87
N VAL A 250 -17.18 -4.57 -6.10
CA VAL A 250 -15.78 -4.91 -6.39
C VAL A 250 -15.76 -5.65 -7.73
N LEU A 251 -15.15 -5.04 -8.74
CA LEU A 251 -15.08 -5.64 -10.09
C LEU A 251 -13.89 -6.57 -10.25
N ALA A 252 -12.80 -6.33 -9.50
CA ALA A 252 -11.57 -7.09 -9.64
C ALA A 252 -10.73 -7.15 -8.36
N TRP A 253 -9.86 -8.16 -8.28
CA TRP A 253 -8.82 -8.31 -7.25
C TRP A 253 -7.44 -8.33 -7.90
N ASN A 254 -6.53 -7.48 -7.40
CA ASN A 254 -5.20 -7.29 -7.99
C ASN A 254 -4.11 -7.37 -6.91
N ASP A 255 -2.93 -7.90 -7.23
CA ASP A 255 -1.81 -7.94 -6.26
C ASP A 255 -1.08 -6.60 -6.08
N ALA A 256 -1.51 -5.57 -6.80
CA ALA A 256 -1.14 -4.17 -6.56
C ALA A 256 -2.39 -3.32 -6.33
N ALA A 257 -2.37 -2.50 -5.28
CA ALA A 257 -3.49 -1.63 -4.89
C ALA A 257 -3.92 -0.62 -5.96
N ASN A 258 -3.02 -0.26 -6.88
CA ASN A 258 -3.26 0.66 -7.99
C ASN A 258 -3.78 -0.05 -9.27
N GLY A 259 -3.98 -1.36 -9.21
CA GLY A 259 -4.42 -2.18 -10.35
C GLY A 259 -3.35 -2.46 -11.41
N THR A 260 -2.08 -2.09 -11.20
CA THR A 260 -0.99 -2.36 -12.18
C THR A 260 -0.41 -3.77 -12.07
N GLY A 261 -0.76 -4.49 -11.01
CA GLY A 261 -0.30 -5.84 -10.75
C GLY A 261 -1.08 -6.88 -11.56
N PHE A 262 -0.89 -8.16 -11.23
CA PHE A 262 -1.62 -9.25 -11.83
C PHE A 262 -3.08 -9.23 -11.39
N ASP A 263 -3.99 -9.28 -12.36
CA ASP A 263 -5.43 -9.37 -12.12
C ASP A 263 -5.83 -10.83 -11.82
N TYR A 264 -6.18 -11.09 -10.57
CA TYR A 264 -6.59 -12.40 -10.08
C TYR A 264 -8.09 -12.66 -10.25
N THR A 265 -8.86 -11.72 -10.81
CA THR A 265 -10.33 -11.83 -10.91
C THR A 265 -10.79 -13.07 -11.66
N SER A 266 -10.11 -13.41 -12.76
CA SER A 266 -10.42 -14.62 -13.54
C SER A 266 -9.93 -15.91 -12.86
N GLN A 267 -8.84 -15.84 -12.09
CA GLN A 267 -8.32 -16.98 -11.33
C GLN A 267 -9.18 -17.28 -10.10
N LEU A 268 -9.76 -16.24 -9.50
CA LEU A 268 -10.86 -16.28 -8.52
C LEU A 268 -12.19 -16.74 -9.15
N GLN A 269 -12.16 -17.44 -10.27
CA GLN A 269 -13.30 -18.20 -10.80
C GLN A 269 -12.91 -19.66 -11.12
N SER A 270 -11.69 -20.07 -10.76
CA SER A 270 -11.13 -21.39 -11.07
C SER A 270 -10.98 -22.28 -9.83
N ASP A 271 -11.06 -23.60 -10.01
CA ASP A 271 -11.05 -24.60 -8.91
C ASP A 271 -9.77 -24.62 -8.06
N SER A 272 -8.70 -23.99 -8.53
CA SER A 272 -7.42 -23.90 -7.83
C SER A 272 -6.65 -22.66 -8.29
N ILE A 273 -6.23 -21.83 -7.33
CA ILE A 273 -5.38 -20.67 -7.61
C ILE A 273 -3.94 -21.05 -7.25
N SER A 274 -3.04 -20.93 -8.23
CA SER A 274 -1.61 -21.01 -7.97
C SER A 274 -1.12 -19.61 -7.65
N PHE A 275 -0.72 -19.39 -6.41
CA PHE A 275 -0.05 -18.16 -6.03
C PHE A 275 1.46 -18.27 -6.30
N PRO A 276 2.14 -17.17 -6.64
CA PRO A 276 3.60 -17.13 -6.63
C PRO A 276 4.12 -17.43 -5.21
N SER A 277 5.32 -18.02 -5.10
CA SER A 277 5.91 -18.37 -3.80
C SER A 277 6.10 -17.12 -2.93
N GLY A 278 5.70 -17.19 -1.66
CA GLY A 278 5.75 -16.07 -0.72
C GLY A 278 4.39 -15.46 -0.40
N ALA A 279 4.38 -14.44 0.46
CA ALA A 279 3.14 -13.77 0.85
C ALA A 279 2.62 -12.89 -0.30
N ILE A 280 1.32 -12.99 -0.59
CA ILE A 280 0.62 -12.18 -1.60
C ILE A 280 -0.51 -11.39 -0.94
N THR A 281 -0.66 -10.12 -1.30
CA THR A 281 -1.81 -9.31 -0.87
C THR A 281 -2.64 -8.97 -2.08
N LEU A 282 -3.91 -9.39 -2.07
CA LEU A 282 -4.88 -9.00 -3.08
C LEU A 282 -5.63 -7.77 -2.58
N HIS A 283 -5.79 -6.78 -3.46
CA HIS A 283 -6.50 -5.54 -3.22
C HIS A 283 -7.79 -5.51 -4.04
N ALA A 284 -8.89 -5.11 -3.40
CA ALA A 284 -10.16 -4.88 -4.07
C ALA A 284 -10.06 -3.64 -4.95
N LEU A 285 -10.38 -3.78 -6.24
CA LEU A 285 -10.46 -2.67 -7.18
C LEU A 285 -11.90 -2.21 -7.33
N TRP A 286 -12.15 -0.95 -6.96
CA TRP A 286 -13.42 -0.28 -7.11
C TRP A 286 -13.43 0.51 -8.41
N THR A 287 -14.54 0.51 -9.14
CA THR A 287 -14.72 1.48 -10.22
C THR A 287 -15.17 2.81 -9.70
N HIS A 288 -14.59 3.86 -10.26
CA HIS A 288 -15.02 5.23 -10.03
C HIS A 288 -15.75 5.77 -11.25
N THR A 289 -16.78 6.58 -11.00
CA THR A 289 -17.63 7.17 -12.03
C THR A 289 -17.22 8.61 -12.28
N VAL A 290 -16.80 8.90 -13.51
CA VAL A 290 -16.62 10.27 -13.99
C VAL A 290 -17.87 10.70 -14.75
N THR A 291 -18.43 11.83 -14.36
CA THR A 291 -19.57 12.44 -15.06
C THR A 291 -19.07 13.62 -15.89
N LEU A 292 -19.17 13.50 -17.21
CA LEU A 292 -18.87 14.55 -18.19
C LEU A 292 -20.09 15.46 -18.30
N LYS A 293 -19.93 16.70 -17.86
CA LYS A 293 -20.97 17.71 -17.83
C LYS A 293 -20.72 18.75 -18.92
N ASN A 294 -21.73 19.02 -19.73
CA ASN A 294 -21.71 20.18 -20.59
C ASN A 294 -21.90 21.43 -19.73
N ASN A 295 -20.88 22.28 -19.66
CA ASN A 295 -20.83 23.44 -18.79
C ASN A 295 -21.61 24.65 -19.37
N TYR A 296 -22.78 24.39 -19.95
CA TYR A 296 -23.69 25.38 -20.53
C TYR A 296 -25.11 24.79 -20.58
N ASP A 297 -26.09 25.50 -20.03
CA ASP A 297 -27.47 25.04 -19.90
C ASP A 297 -28.22 25.02 -21.24
N VAL A 298 -28.24 23.83 -21.84
CA VAL A 298 -29.38 23.30 -22.58
C VAL A 298 -29.57 21.87 -22.04
N ALA A 299 -30.82 21.42 -21.88
CA ALA A 299 -31.17 20.10 -21.35
C ALA A 299 -30.61 18.95 -22.21
N ILE A 300 -29.33 18.64 -22.03
CA ILE A 300 -28.61 17.51 -22.60
C ILE A 300 -28.20 16.64 -21.41
N THR A 301 -28.44 15.33 -21.51
CA THR A 301 -28.07 14.39 -20.45
C THR A 301 -26.55 14.34 -20.29
N ASP A 302 -26.11 14.41 -19.03
CA ASP A 302 -24.71 14.16 -18.67
C ASP A 302 -24.29 12.76 -19.13
N GLU A 303 -23.07 12.66 -19.64
CA GLU A 303 -22.49 11.37 -19.98
C GLU A 303 -21.66 10.85 -18.80
N THR A 304 -21.73 9.56 -18.52
CA THR A 304 -20.91 8.92 -17.49
C THR A 304 -19.92 7.94 -18.11
N GLN A 305 -18.76 7.83 -17.48
CA GLN A 305 -17.74 6.82 -17.78
C GLN A 305 -17.27 6.22 -16.47
N THR A 306 -17.20 4.89 -16.40
CA THR A 306 -16.69 4.16 -15.24
C THR A 306 -15.41 3.41 -15.60
N SER A 307 -14.42 3.46 -14.72
CA SER A 307 -13.22 2.65 -14.81
C SER A 307 -12.61 2.49 -13.41
N PHE A 308 -11.79 1.47 -13.23
CA PHE A 308 -11.00 1.22 -12.02
C PHE A 308 -9.51 1.50 -12.23
N MET A 309 -9.12 1.85 -13.46
CA MET A 309 -7.74 2.13 -13.85
C MET A 309 -7.66 3.33 -14.79
N SER A 310 -6.44 3.85 -14.96
CA SER A 310 -6.17 4.97 -15.87
C SER A 310 -6.54 4.61 -17.30
N THR A 311 -7.51 5.33 -17.87
CA THR A 311 -7.97 5.13 -19.26
C THR A 311 -8.27 6.47 -19.90
N SER A 312 -8.28 6.53 -21.24
CA SER A 312 -8.68 7.74 -21.94
C SER A 312 -10.11 8.12 -21.62
N LEU A 313 -10.35 9.41 -21.33
CA LEU A 313 -11.69 9.97 -21.23
C LEU A 313 -12.44 9.74 -22.54
N LYS A 314 -13.77 9.55 -22.44
CA LYS A 314 -14.65 9.58 -23.59
C LYS A 314 -14.52 10.93 -24.30
N GLY A 315 -14.43 10.90 -25.63
CA GLY A 315 -14.28 12.11 -26.43
C GLY A 315 -15.48 13.03 -26.28
N ASN A 316 -15.24 14.35 -26.29
CA ASN A 316 -16.31 15.35 -26.25
C ASN A 316 -17.33 15.12 -27.38
N SER A 317 -18.58 14.84 -27.00
CA SER A 317 -19.74 14.71 -27.88
C SER A 317 -20.59 15.98 -27.93
N TYR A 318 -20.31 16.97 -27.07
CA TYR A 318 -21.06 18.22 -27.00
C TYR A 318 -20.62 19.20 -28.09
N ALA A 319 -21.53 20.07 -28.52
CA ALA A 319 -21.26 21.13 -29.48
C ALA A 319 -21.82 22.47 -28.98
N ARG A 320 -21.09 23.56 -29.19
CA ARG A 320 -21.49 24.92 -28.82
C ARG A 320 -21.30 25.88 -30.00
N SER A 321 -22.39 26.44 -30.50
CA SER A 321 -22.36 27.36 -31.66
C SER A 321 -21.49 28.59 -31.38
N GLY A 322 -20.53 28.87 -32.26
CA GLY A 322 -19.58 29.99 -32.14
C GLY A 322 -18.38 29.76 -31.22
N TYR A 323 -18.22 28.55 -30.67
CA TYR A 323 -17.13 28.20 -29.75
C TYR A 323 -16.49 26.86 -30.17
N SER A 324 -15.19 26.70 -29.93
CA SER A 324 -14.48 25.43 -30.02
C SER A 324 -14.33 24.81 -28.62
N PHE A 325 -14.47 23.49 -28.52
CA PHE A 325 -14.15 22.75 -27.29
C PHE A 325 -12.65 22.85 -27.06
N GLU A 326 -12.25 23.25 -25.86
CA GLU A 326 -10.84 23.39 -25.49
C GLU A 326 -10.37 22.18 -24.69
N LYS A 327 -11.07 21.86 -23.59
CA LYS A 327 -10.65 20.86 -22.60
C LYS A 327 -11.77 20.54 -21.60
N TRP A 328 -11.58 19.46 -20.84
CA TRP A 328 -12.33 19.14 -19.62
C TRP A 328 -11.68 19.79 -18.39
N ASN A 329 -12.47 20.16 -17.38
CA ASN A 329 -11.96 20.72 -16.13
C ASN A 329 -12.70 20.17 -14.90
N THR A 330 -12.02 19.94 -13.78
CA THR A 330 -12.68 19.43 -12.55
C THR A 330 -13.62 20.44 -11.88
N LYS A 331 -13.59 21.71 -12.30
CA LYS A 331 -14.51 22.76 -11.86
C LYS A 331 -15.17 23.45 -13.05
N ALA A 332 -16.42 23.85 -12.86
CA ALA A 332 -17.21 24.56 -13.87
C ALA A 332 -16.57 25.90 -14.28
N ASP A 333 -15.97 26.64 -13.35
CA ASP A 333 -15.35 27.93 -13.63
C ASP A 333 -13.98 27.84 -14.34
N GLY A 334 -13.49 26.63 -14.62
CA GLY A 334 -12.20 26.41 -15.25
C GLY A 334 -10.99 26.52 -14.30
N SER A 335 -11.20 26.80 -13.01
CA SER A 335 -10.11 26.95 -12.02
C SER A 335 -9.54 25.62 -11.50
N GLY A 336 -10.16 24.50 -11.88
CA GLY A 336 -9.73 23.16 -11.51
C GLY A 336 -8.63 22.60 -12.42
N THR A 337 -8.33 21.31 -12.22
CA THR A 337 -7.37 20.58 -13.04
C THR A 337 -7.94 20.37 -14.44
N SER A 338 -7.12 20.65 -15.46
CA SER A 338 -7.51 20.57 -16.86
C SER A 338 -7.06 19.25 -17.50
N TYR A 339 -7.92 18.66 -18.32
CA TYR A 339 -7.65 17.45 -19.08
C TYR A 339 -8.01 17.69 -20.55
N LEU A 340 -7.10 17.40 -21.48
CA LEU A 340 -7.38 17.49 -22.91
C LEU A 340 -8.46 16.48 -23.33
N ASN A 341 -9.06 16.67 -24.51
CA ASN A 341 -9.97 15.68 -25.07
C ASN A 341 -9.26 14.33 -25.22
N LEU A 342 -9.90 13.22 -24.84
CA LEU A 342 -9.33 11.86 -24.85
C LEU A 342 -8.10 11.64 -23.96
N ALA A 343 -7.77 12.60 -23.07
CA ALA A 343 -6.63 12.47 -22.16
C ALA A 343 -6.79 11.26 -21.24
N SER A 344 -5.67 10.64 -20.87
CA SER A 344 -5.63 9.61 -19.83
C SER A 344 -6.12 10.21 -18.51
N TYR A 345 -7.12 9.59 -17.90
CA TYR A 345 -7.70 9.99 -16.63
C TYR A 345 -7.63 8.84 -15.64
N PRO A 346 -7.26 9.08 -14.37
CA PRO A 346 -6.89 8.02 -13.44
C PRO A 346 -8.06 7.24 -12.85
N PHE A 347 -9.28 7.79 -12.86
CA PHE A 347 -10.46 7.20 -12.20
C PHE A 347 -10.19 6.82 -10.74
N ALA A 348 -9.60 7.74 -9.96
CA ALA A 348 -9.26 7.50 -8.55
C ALA A 348 -10.41 7.78 -7.57
N THR A 349 -11.40 8.59 -7.96
CA THR A 349 -12.61 8.91 -7.19
C THR A 349 -13.74 9.26 -8.15
N ASP A 350 -14.98 9.19 -7.67
CA ASP A 350 -16.12 9.74 -8.41
C ASP A 350 -15.93 11.24 -8.57
N GLN A 351 -16.10 11.76 -9.80
CA GLN A 351 -15.75 13.15 -10.11
C GLN A 351 -16.59 13.70 -11.27
N ASN A 352 -16.95 14.98 -11.20
CA ASN A 352 -17.52 15.70 -12.33
C ASN A 352 -16.42 16.42 -13.11
N LEU A 353 -16.46 16.32 -14.44
CA LEU A 353 -15.64 17.10 -15.37
C LEU A 353 -16.53 17.99 -16.23
N TYR A 354 -16.16 19.26 -16.35
CA TYR A 354 -16.93 20.30 -17.02
C TYR A 354 -16.23 20.74 -18.30
N ALA A 355 -16.96 20.74 -19.42
CA ALA A 355 -16.44 21.21 -20.70
C ALA A 355 -16.05 22.70 -20.66
N GLN A 356 -14.88 23.06 -21.19
CA GLN A 356 -14.41 24.43 -21.35
C GLN A 356 -14.36 24.80 -22.83
N TRP A 357 -14.75 26.04 -23.15
CA TRP A 357 -15.04 26.48 -24.51
C TRP A 357 -14.35 27.81 -24.81
N THR A 358 -13.69 27.90 -25.96
CA THR A 358 -13.06 29.13 -26.45
C THR A 358 -13.88 29.72 -27.61
N PRO A 359 -14.18 31.04 -27.64
CA PRO A 359 -14.86 31.67 -28.77
C PRO A 359 -14.03 31.58 -30.06
N VAL A 360 -14.67 31.24 -31.18
CA VAL A 360 -14.01 31.28 -32.50
C VAL A 360 -14.09 32.70 -33.04
N VAL A 361 -12.95 33.42 -33.10
CA VAL A 361 -12.88 34.78 -33.65
C VAL A 361 -12.74 34.70 -35.17
N VAL A 362 -13.78 35.08 -35.92
CA VAL A 362 -13.70 35.24 -37.38
C VAL A 362 -13.23 36.67 -37.73
N ALA A 363 -12.23 36.80 -38.60
CA ALA A 363 -11.69 38.10 -39.02
C ALA A 363 -12.70 38.85 -39.91
N ASN A 364 -12.89 40.15 -39.65
CA ASN A 364 -13.63 41.04 -40.55
C ASN A 364 -12.74 41.48 -41.71
N ARG A 365 -13.26 41.44 -42.93
CA ARG A 365 -12.57 41.86 -44.16
C ARG A 365 -13.10 43.19 -44.66
N SER A 366 -12.21 44.02 -45.19
CA SER A 366 -12.58 45.30 -45.77
C SER A 366 -13.15 45.13 -47.17
N VAL A 367 -14.15 45.95 -47.51
CA VAL A 367 -14.80 45.98 -48.83
C VAL A 367 -14.72 47.39 -49.38
N MET A 368 -14.08 47.56 -50.53
CA MET A 368 -13.89 48.86 -51.18
C MET A 368 -14.55 48.89 -52.57
N TYR A 369 -15.05 50.06 -52.96
CA TYR A 369 -15.62 50.32 -54.28
C TYR A 369 -14.72 51.27 -55.09
N GLU A 370 -14.43 50.91 -56.34
CA GLU A 370 -13.65 51.73 -57.26
C GLU A 370 -14.47 52.13 -58.48
N LEU A 371 -14.59 53.43 -58.75
CA LEU A 371 -15.41 53.94 -59.85
C LEU A 371 -14.71 53.91 -61.23
N GLY A 372 -13.38 53.77 -61.26
CA GLY A 372 -12.59 53.72 -62.51
C GLY A 372 -12.52 55.04 -63.30
N TYR A 373 -12.96 56.17 -62.73
CA TYR A 373 -12.81 57.51 -63.30
C TYR A 373 -12.59 58.58 -62.22
N VAL A 374 -12.07 59.75 -62.62
CA VAL A 374 -11.77 60.86 -61.71
C VAL A 374 -12.98 61.80 -61.61
N GLY A 375 -13.48 62.05 -60.41
CA GLY A 375 -14.53 63.07 -60.14
C GLY A 375 -15.88 62.57 -59.60
N GLY A 376 -16.03 61.30 -59.22
CA GLY A 376 -17.23 60.75 -58.57
C GLY A 376 -16.99 60.27 -57.13
N THR A 377 -18.05 60.14 -56.33
CA THR A 377 -17.98 59.63 -54.94
C THR A 377 -18.28 58.12 -54.92
N ALA A 378 -17.30 57.31 -54.51
CA ALA A 378 -17.50 55.86 -54.38
C ALA A 378 -18.42 55.51 -53.19
N PRO A 379 -19.26 54.47 -53.27
CA PRO A 379 -20.01 53.96 -52.14
C PRO A 379 -19.09 53.45 -51.02
N THR A 380 -19.57 53.46 -49.77
CA THR A 380 -18.85 52.91 -48.61
C THR A 380 -19.56 51.70 -48.06
N GLN A 381 -18.81 50.64 -47.73
CA GLN A 381 -19.32 49.41 -47.11
C GLN A 381 -18.56 49.15 -45.79
N ALA A 382 -19.28 48.85 -44.72
CA ALA A 382 -18.66 48.46 -43.46
C ALA A 382 -17.97 47.08 -43.60
N PRO A 383 -16.85 46.82 -42.89
CA PRO A 383 -16.18 45.53 -42.93
C PRO A 383 -17.12 44.36 -42.65
N VAL A 384 -16.99 43.27 -43.41
CA VAL A 384 -17.89 42.11 -43.37
C VAL A 384 -17.09 40.89 -42.90
N ALA A 385 -17.65 40.09 -41.99
CA ALA A 385 -17.01 38.89 -41.49
C ALA A 385 -16.73 37.89 -42.63
N GLN A 386 -15.54 37.28 -42.62
CA GLN A 386 -15.16 36.25 -43.59
C GLN A 386 -16.24 35.15 -43.67
N GLY A 387 -16.65 34.80 -44.90
CA GLY A 387 -17.70 33.81 -45.18
C GLY A 387 -19.14 34.33 -45.11
N SER A 388 -19.37 35.59 -44.72
CA SER A 388 -20.69 36.22 -44.73
C SER A 388 -20.99 36.91 -46.07
N SER A 389 -22.28 37.05 -46.42
CA SER A 389 -22.74 37.75 -47.62
C SER A 389 -23.29 39.15 -47.30
N PHE A 390 -23.08 40.11 -48.20
CA PHE A 390 -23.69 41.44 -48.11
C PHE A 390 -24.31 41.86 -49.44
N VAL A 391 -25.25 42.81 -49.39
CA VAL A 391 -25.91 43.37 -50.58
C VAL A 391 -25.00 44.43 -51.19
N VAL A 392 -24.67 44.32 -52.47
CA VAL A 392 -23.83 45.33 -53.15
C VAL A 392 -24.55 46.69 -53.25
N ALA A 393 -23.78 47.77 -53.14
CA ALA A 393 -24.27 49.14 -53.15
C ALA A 393 -25.02 49.50 -54.45
N ALA A 394 -25.91 50.50 -54.35
CA ALA A 394 -26.75 50.98 -55.46
C ALA A 394 -25.91 51.49 -56.66
N ASP A 395 -26.51 51.42 -57.85
CA ASP A 395 -25.86 51.72 -59.12
C ASP A 395 -25.39 53.19 -59.17
N PRO A 396 -24.08 53.46 -59.33
CA PRO A 396 -23.57 54.82 -59.45
C PRO A 396 -23.97 55.45 -60.78
N VAL A 397 -24.14 56.77 -60.82
CA VAL A 397 -24.56 57.51 -62.02
C VAL A 397 -23.38 58.28 -62.61
N ARG A 398 -23.21 58.21 -63.93
CA ARG A 398 -22.23 58.97 -64.70
C ARG A 398 -22.90 59.54 -65.95
N ALA A 399 -22.76 60.84 -66.21
CA ALA A 399 -23.33 61.47 -67.40
C ALA A 399 -22.73 60.89 -68.68
N ASP A 400 -23.56 60.67 -69.72
CA ASP A 400 -23.21 60.10 -71.03
C ASP A 400 -22.69 58.64 -71.03
N TYR A 401 -22.84 57.91 -69.90
CA TYR A 401 -22.46 56.50 -69.77
C TYR A 401 -23.55 55.69 -69.04
N LEU A 402 -23.79 54.45 -69.48
CA LEU A 402 -24.62 53.45 -68.80
C LEU A 402 -23.77 52.59 -67.88
N PHE A 403 -24.15 52.48 -66.60
CA PHE A 403 -23.51 51.57 -65.66
C PHE A 403 -23.91 50.12 -65.98
N THR A 404 -22.93 49.25 -66.21
CA THR A 404 -23.20 47.86 -66.60
C THR A 404 -23.06 46.88 -65.43
N GLY A 405 -22.38 47.28 -64.34
CA GLY A 405 -22.35 46.59 -63.05
C GLY A 405 -20.98 46.61 -62.36
N TRP A 406 -20.90 45.97 -61.20
CA TRP A 406 -19.70 45.79 -60.39
C TRP A 406 -19.02 44.46 -60.70
N THR A 407 -17.71 44.47 -60.88
CA THR A 407 -16.87 43.27 -61.02
C THR A 407 -15.81 43.22 -59.92
N PRO A 408 -15.65 42.07 -59.25
CA PRO A 408 -14.61 41.90 -58.22
C PRO A 408 -13.23 41.78 -58.85
N GLY A 409 -12.28 42.57 -58.33
CA GLY A 409 -10.84 42.33 -58.47
C GLY A 409 -10.36 41.28 -57.46
N SER A 410 -9.20 40.67 -57.73
CA SER A 410 -8.61 39.52 -57.00
C SER A 410 -8.92 39.48 -55.50
N GLY A 411 -9.66 38.45 -55.05
CA GLY A 411 -9.77 38.10 -53.62
C GLY A 411 -11.07 37.52 -53.08
N GLY A 412 -12.18 37.54 -53.81
CA GLY A 412 -13.44 36.88 -53.40
C GLY A 412 -13.94 35.90 -54.45
N ILE A 413 -14.70 34.88 -54.06
CA ILE A 413 -15.19 33.84 -54.99
C ILE A 413 -16.40 34.39 -55.76
N PRO A 414 -16.21 34.78 -57.03
CA PRO A 414 -17.12 34.34 -58.08
C PRO A 414 -16.40 33.83 -59.32
N THR A 415 -17.09 32.99 -60.09
CA THR A 415 -16.70 32.53 -61.42
C THR A 415 -16.41 33.70 -62.35
N GLU A 416 -15.27 33.62 -63.04
CA GLU A 416 -14.78 34.58 -64.02
C GLU A 416 -15.93 35.07 -64.94
N GLY A 417 -16.24 36.37 -64.91
CA GLY A 417 -17.29 37.00 -65.72
C GLY A 417 -18.63 37.32 -65.02
N THR A 418 -18.78 37.10 -63.71
CA THR A 418 -20.04 37.43 -62.99
C THR A 418 -20.10 38.93 -62.61
N VAL A 419 -21.14 39.63 -63.07
CA VAL A 419 -21.37 41.07 -62.83
C VAL A 419 -22.50 41.28 -61.82
N TYR A 420 -22.27 42.06 -60.77
CA TYR A 420 -23.25 42.38 -59.72
C TYR A 420 -23.89 43.77 -59.96
N ARG A 421 -25.18 43.95 -59.66
CA ARG A 421 -25.84 45.27 -59.77
C ARG A 421 -26.68 45.59 -58.53
N GLY A 422 -26.95 46.87 -58.33
CA GLY A 422 -27.97 47.35 -57.39
C GLY A 422 -29.37 46.86 -57.81
N PRO A 423 -30.41 47.13 -56.99
CA PRO A 423 -31.73 46.52 -57.12
C PRO A 423 -32.51 47.03 -58.35
N SER A 424 -32.13 46.56 -59.54
CA SER A 424 -32.87 46.69 -60.80
C SER A 424 -32.69 45.42 -61.65
N VAL A 425 -33.77 44.63 -61.70
CA VAL A 425 -34.09 43.44 -62.53
C VAL A 425 -32.91 42.74 -63.25
N GLY A 426 -32.46 41.61 -62.67
CA GLY A 426 -31.90 40.48 -63.42
C GLY A 426 -30.45 40.03 -63.12
N ALA A 427 -29.71 40.70 -62.23
CA ALA A 427 -28.33 40.32 -61.85
C ALA A 427 -28.22 39.97 -60.35
N PRO A 428 -27.26 39.13 -59.91
CA PRO A 428 -27.08 38.81 -58.50
C PRO A 428 -26.74 40.06 -57.66
N THR A 429 -27.41 40.22 -56.52
CA THR A 429 -27.25 41.41 -55.62
C THR A 429 -26.44 41.11 -54.37
N ASN A 430 -26.15 39.85 -54.05
CA ASN A 430 -25.42 39.45 -52.84
C ASN A 430 -24.03 38.92 -53.18
N PHE A 431 -23.00 39.46 -52.52
CA PHE A 431 -21.61 39.05 -52.65
C PHE A 431 -21.13 38.40 -51.34
N THR A 432 -20.46 37.24 -51.43
CA THR A 432 -19.90 36.52 -50.27
C THR A 432 -18.41 36.79 -50.15
N VAL A 433 -17.96 37.20 -48.96
CA VAL A 433 -16.57 37.61 -48.73
C VAL A 433 -15.66 36.41 -48.45
N GLY A 434 -14.55 36.34 -49.18
CA GLY A 434 -13.52 35.30 -49.05
C GLY A 434 -12.56 35.56 -47.89
N ASP A 435 -11.37 34.97 -47.99
CA ASP A 435 -10.29 35.06 -47.01
C ASP A 435 -9.38 36.29 -47.18
N THR A 436 -9.61 37.11 -48.20
CA THR A 436 -8.88 38.37 -48.46
C THR A 436 -9.85 39.57 -48.58
N ASP A 437 -9.28 40.78 -48.52
CA ASP A 437 -10.05 42.02 -48.69
C ASP A 437 -10.56 42.17 -50.14
N VAL A 438 -11.72 42.82 -50.30
CA VAL A 438 -12.46 42.81 -51.57
C VAL A 438 -12.48 44.20 -52.20
N ILE A 439 -12.16 44.29 -53.50
CA ILE A 439 -12.32 45.50 -54.30
C ILE A 439 -13.35 45.24 -55.41
N LEU A 440 -14.43 46.03 -55.45
CA LEU A 440 -15.46 45.99 -56.48
C LEU A 440 -15.31 47.19 -57.43
N THR A 441 -15.00 46.93 -58.69
CA THR A 441 -14.76 47.97 -59.70
C THR A 441 -15.98 48.17 -60.61
N ALA A 442 -16.34 49.43 -60.89
CA ALA A 442 -17.49 49.82 -61.71
C ALA A 442 -17.22 49.70 -63.22
N ASN A 443 -18.15 49.10 -63.95
CA ASN A 443 -18.12 49.00 -65.42
C ASN A 443 -19.08 49.99 -66.09
N TRP A 444 -18.64 50.59 -67.22
CA TRP A 444 -19.34 51.68 -67.91
C TRP A 444 -19.37 51.47 -69.44
N GLU A 445 -20.51 51.74 -70.08
CA GLU A 445 -20.67 51.79 -71.54
C GLU A 445 -21.09 53.19 -72.01
N SER A 446 -20.54 53.69 -73.13
CA SER A 446 -20.84 55.04 -73.64
C SER A 446 -22.21 55.09 -74.34
N THR A 447 -23.02 56.13 -74.08
CA THR A 447 -24.34 56.30 -74.70
C THR A 447 -24.35 57.17 -75.97
N LYS A 448 -23.18 57.60 -76.48
CA LYS A 448 -23.10 58.59 -77.58
C LYS A 448 -23.17 58.08 -79.03
N HIS A 449 -23.40 56.78 -79.28
CA HIS A 449 -23.62 56.27 -80.66
C HIS A 449 -24.61 55.08 -80.69
N PRO A 450 -25.87 55.27 -81.12
CA PRO A 450 -26.90 54.22 -81.10
C PRO A 450 -27.07 53.47 -82.45
N ILE A 451 -26.01 53.27 -83.25
CA ILE A 451 -26.10 52.57 -84.54
C ILE A 451 -24.91 51.62 -84.75
N VAL A 452 -24.96 50.44 -84.12
CA VAL A 452 -24.72 49.09 -84.73
C VAL A 452 -25.34 48.06 -83.77
N ARG A 453 -26.67 47.98 -83.75
CA ARG A 453 -27.42 46.86 -83.15
C ARG A 453 -28.01 46.04 -84.30
N GLN A 454 -27.22 45.11 -84.83
CA GLN A 454 -27.64 43.89 -85.57
C GLN A 454 -26.39 43.28 -86.24
N LEU A 455 -25.79 42.27 -85.61
CA LEU A 455 -25.01 41.15 -86.18
C LEU A 455 -24.14 40.47 -85.09
N PHE A 456 -24.73 40.08 -83.97
CA PHE A 456 -24.10 39.15 -83.01
C PHE A 456 -25.16 38.28 -82.33
N ASN A 457 -26.06 37.70 -83.13
CA ASN A 457 -26.80 36.50 -82.74
C ASN A 457 -26.38 35.39 -83.71
N ASN A 458 -25.97 34.26 -83.15
CA ASN A 458 -25.27 33.12 -83.76
C ASN A 458 -23.78 33.34 -84.02
N THR A 459 -22.93 32.73 -83.19
CA THR A 459 -22.50 31.35 -83.44
C THR A 459 -21.80 30.76 -82.21
N THR A 460 -22.36 29.65 -81.74
CA THR A 460 -21.66 28.52 -81.11
C THR A 460 -20.43 28.09 -81.90
N ALA A 461 -19.51 27.44 -81.19
CA ALA A 461 -18.37 26.63 -81.64
C ALA A 461 -17.00 27.33 -81.67
N SER A 462 -16.32 27.19 -80.53
CA SER A 462 -14.90 26.83 -80.49
C SER A 462 -14.64 25.64 -81.41
N ASN A 463 -13.83 25.84 -82.46
CA ASN A 463 -12.73 24.98 -82.91
C ASN A 463 -12.43 25.21 -84.39
N GLU A 464 -11.13 25.09 -84.70
CA GLU A 464 -10.51 24.91 -86.01
C GLU A 464 -10.43 26.15 -86.92
N LEU A 465 -9.19 26.64 -87.09
CA LEU A 465 -8.57 27.04 -88.38
C LEU A 465 -7.13 27.55 -88.10
N TRP A 466 -6.24 26.63 -87.73
CA TRP A 466 -4.79 26.79 -87.93
C TRP A 466 -4.41 25.91 -89.12
N SER A 467 -4.58 26.44 -90.33
CA SER A 467 -3.88 25.95 -91.53
C SER A 467 -3.98 27.02 -92.62
N PHE A 468 -2.94 27.11 -93.46
CA PHE A 468 -2.70 28.13 -94.49
C PHE A 468 -2.13 29.46 -94.00
N PHE A 469 -0.81 29.48 -93.76
CA PHE A 469 0.17 30.24 -94.57
C PHE A 469 1.57 29.86 -94.08
N GLY A 470 2.01 28.66 -94.45
CA GLY A 470 3.41 28.25 -94.40
C GLY A 470 4.10 28.80 -95.64
N ASP A 471 4.97 29.76 -95.41
CA ASP A 471 5.69 30.54 -96.41
C ASP A 471 6.66 29.66 -97.21
N SER A 472 6.53 29.70 -98.54
CA SER A 472 7.56 29.24 -99.45
C SER A 472 7.73 30.25 -100.57
N ARG A 473 8.94 30.83 -100.61
CA ARG A 473 9.65 31.33 -101.78
C ARG A 473 9.00 32.52 -102.50
N HIS A 474 9.45 33.72 -102.13
CA HIS A 474 9.71 34.77 -103.12
C HIS A 474 11.21 34.98 -103.28
N THR A 475 11.72 34.38 -104.35
CA THR A 475 12.95 34.74 -105.03
C THR A 475 12.78 36.11 -105.68
N GLY A 476 13.60 37.07 -105.26
CA GLY A 476 13.78 38.37 -105.92
C GLY A 476 15.04 39.02 -105.35
N THR A 477 16.18 38.77 -105.98
CA THR A 477 17.48 39.38 -105.69
C THR A 477 17.58 40.80 -106.26
N ASP A 478 18.52 41.59 -105.71
CA ASP A 478 19.09 42.89 -106.15
C ASP A 478 18.60 44.12 -105.34
N VAL A 479 19.02 44.31 -104.08
CA VAL A 479 20.32 44.81 -103.52
C VAL A 479 20.53 46.34 -103.69
N VAL A 480 20.30 47.08 -102.59
CA VAL A 480 21.25 48.13 -102.16
C VAL A 480 22.01 47.50 -100.99
N PRO A 481 23.34 47.30 -101.07
CA PRO A 481 24.08 46.69 -99.97
C PRO A 481 24.13 47.63 -98.76
N GLY A 482 23.88 47.11 -97.56
CA GLY A 482 24.36 47.74 -96.31
C GLY A 482 23.37 48.46 -95.39
N TRP A 483 22.04 48.39 -95.59
CA TRP A 483 21.07 49.09 -94.72
C TRP A 483 19.95 48.17 -94.22
N CYS A 484 19.69 48.16 -92.90
CA CYS A 484 18.62 47.37 -92.28
C CYS A 484 17.43 48.26 -91.85
N ALA A 485 16.20 47.78 -92.03
CA ALA A 485 14.98 48.46 -91.61
C ALA A 485 14.62 48.11 -90.15
N VAL A 486 14.45 49.13 -89.29
CA VAL A 486 14.06 48.95 -87.88
C VAL A 486 12.54 48.72 -87.79
N VAL A 487 12.14 47.55 -87.29
CA VAL A 487 10.77 47.28 -86.80
C VAL A 487 10.82 47.27 -85.28
N GLY A 488 10.23 48.28 -84.64
CA GLY A 488 10.12 48.35 -83.18
C GLY A 488 9.25 47.21 -82.64
N SER A 489 9.86 46.21 -82.02
CA SER A 489 9.17 45.18 -81.26
C SER A 489 9.09 45.57 -79.80
N GLY A 490 7.91 45.99 -79.36
CA GLY A 490 7.68 46.35 -77.96
C GLY A 490 6.39 47.12 -77.74
N ILE A 491 5.29 46.73 -78.39
CA ILE A 491 3.95 47.17 -77.97
C ILE A 491 3.03 45.95 -77.97
N ASN A 492 2.65 45.53 -76.78
CA ASN A 492 1.56 44.59 -76.54
C ASN A 492 0.25 45.23 -77.07
N PRO A 493 -0.61 44.56 -77.87
CA PRO A 493 -1.78 45.21 -78.48
C PRO A 493 -2.91 45.62 -77.51
N SER A 494 -2.72 45.51 -76.20
CA SER A 494 -3.82 45.53 -75.23
C SER A 494 -4.07 46.85 -74.49
N THR A 495 -3.37 47.96 -74.79
CA THR A 495 -3.66 49.25 -74.13
C THR A 495 -3.65 50.45 -75.07
N TRP A 496 -4.80 50.76 -75.64
CA TRP A 496 -5.08 52.10 -76.15
C TRP A 496 -5.91 52.87 -75.12
N VAL A 497 -5.27 53.79 -74.40
CA VAL A 497 -5.94 54.91 -73.73
C VAL A 497 -5.56 56.17 -74.50
N VAL A 498 -6.55 56.80 -75.13
CA VAL A 498 -6.41 58.13 -75.71
C VAL A 498 -6.18 59.13 -74.57
N LYS A 499 -4.96 59.67 -74.44
CA LYS A 499 -4.68 60.85 -73.61
C LYS A 499 -4.49 62.07 -74.51
N SER A 500 -5.54 62.88 -74.54
CA SER A 500 -5.63 64.28 -74.99
C SER A 500 -5.47 64.61 -76.48
N VAL A 501 -6.46 65.35 -77.00
CA VAL A 501 -6.39 66.17 -78.20
C VAL A 501 -6.13 67.60 -77.73
N THR A 502 -5.06 68.24 -78.21
CA THR A 502 -4.86 69.68 -78.05
C THR A 502 -4.98 70.35 -79.43
N HIS A 503 -5.77 71.41 -79.49
CA HIS A 503 -6.16 72.14 -80.68
C HIS A 503 -5.50 73.53 -80.64
N GLN A 504 -4.70 73.92 -81.63
CA GLN A 504 -4.27 75.30 -81.93
C GLN A 504 -4.05 75.39 -83.45
N SER A 505 -4.83 76.07 -84.30
CA SER A 505 -5.27 77.47 -84.44
C SER A 505 -4.30 78.40 -85.22
N GLN A 506 -4.50 78.43 -86.56
CA GLN A 506 -4.48 79.55 -87.53
C GLN A 506 -3.22 80.42 -87.85
N SER A 507 -3.15 80.80 -89.15
CA SER A 507 -2.38 81.87 -89.87
C SER A 507 -0.87 81.63 -90.09
N GLU A 508 -0.22 81.84 -91.25
CA GLU A 508 -0.51 82.46 -92.56
C GLU A 508 0.55 82.02 -93.61
N SER A 509 0.14 81.91 -94.89
CA SER A 509 0.87 82.08 -96.17
C SER A 509 2.09 81.21 -96.58
N PHE A 510 1.89 80.53 -97.72
CA PHE A 510 2.84 79.71 -98.49
C PHE A 510 3.84 80.52 -99.33
N VAL A 511 5.10 80.05 -99.37
CA VAL A 511 6.01 80.20 -100.52
C VAL A 511 6.64 78.82 -100.80
N PHE A 512 6.47 78.32 -102.02
CA PHE A 512 6.99 77.03 -102.48
C PHE A 512 8.47 77.12 -102.90
N SER A 513 9.30 76.16 -102.47
CA SER A 513 10.36 75.59 -103.31
C SER A 513 10.72 74.17 -102.82
N ASN A 514 10.27 73.17 -103.60
CA ASN A 514 10.76 71.79 -103.80
C ASN A 514 10.89 70.89 -102.54
N SER A 515 9.81 70.18 -102.13
CA SER A 515 9.44 68.78 -102.52
C SER A 515 10.31 67.71 -101.83
N ILE A 516 9.85 66.74 -101.03
CA ILE A 516 8.53 66.12 -100.75
C ILE A 516 8.50 65.69 -99.26
N THR A 517 7.36 65.88 -98.59
CA THR A 517 7.06 65.31 -97.26
C THR A 517 5.89 64.35 -97.40
N VAL A 518 6.04 63.12 -96.90
CA VAL A 518 4.92 62.26 -96.49
C VAL A 518 5.06 62.06 -94.99
N GLY A 519 4.04 62.45 -94.23
CA GLY A 519 3.99 62.36 -92.78
C GLY A 519 3.49 61.01 -92.27
N GLY A 520 4.01 60.60 -91.11
CA GLY A 520 3.52 59.46 -90.32
C GLY A 520 4.55 58.35 -90.13
N GLY A 521 5.13 58.25 -88.93
CA GLY A 521 6.05 57.19 -88.51
C GLY A 521 7.50 57.43 -88.94
N GLY A 522 8.33 57.97 -88.06
CA GLY A 522 9.75 58.18 -88.32
C GLY A 522 10.51 56.87 -88.48
N TYR A 523 10.76 56.44 -89.71
CA TYR A 523 11.77 55.43 -90.02
C TYR A 523 13.15 56.10 -90.01
N SER A 524 13.91 55.86 -88.95
CA SER A 524 15.35 56.17 -88.91
C SER A 524 16.09 54.99 -89.54
N LEU A 525 16.56 55.17 -90.77
CA LEU A 525 17.59 54.30 -91.34
C LEU A 525 18.90 54.60 -90.58
N SER A 526 19.29 53.71 -89.67
CA SER A 526 20.60 53.76 -88.99
C SER A 526 21.45 52.57 -89.42
N PRO A 527 22.74 52.76 -89.74
CA PRO A 527 23.66 51.67 -89.99
C PRO A 527 24.11 50.96 -88.69
N ASP A 528 23.75 51.49 -87.52
CA ASP A 528 24.16 50.95 -86.22
C ASP A 528 23.38 49.66 -85.85
N PRO A 529 24.06 48.59 -85.40
CA PRO A 529 23.39 47.41 -84.86
C PRO A 529 22.60 47.79 -83.60
N SER A 530 21.34 47.36 -83.47
CA SER A 530 20.52 47.65 -82.28
C SER A 530 20.75 46.59 -81.21
N ILE A 531 21.39 46.95 -80.09
CA ILE A 531 21.43 46.14 -78.87
C ILE A 531 20.30 46.60 -77.94
N PHE A 532 19.43 45.70 -77.48
CA PHE A 532 18.39 46.03 -76.50
C PHE A 532 18.80 45.55 -75.11
N PHE A 533 19.27 46.47 -74.26
CA PHE A 533 19.27 46.30 -72.80
C PHE A 533 18.74 47.54 -72.13
N THR A 534 18.02 47.35 -71.02
CA THR A 534 17.83 48.38 -70.02
C THR A 534 19.16 48.62 -69.31
N SER A 535 19.77 49.79 -69.50
CA SER A 535 21.04 50.14 -68.86
C SER A 535 20.93 49.99 -67.33
N GLY A 536 21.80 49.18 -66.73
CA GLY A 536 21.87 48.97 -65.28
C GLY A 536 21.30 47.65 -64.75
N GLU A 537 20.90 46.73 -65.63
CA GLU A 537 20.47 45.38 -65.24
C GLU A 537 21.66 44.56 -64.67
N THR A 538 21.42 43.84 -63.57
CA THR A 538 22.45 43.02 -62.90
C THR A 538 22.19 41.55 -63.18
N GLN A 539 23.21 40.87 -63.69
CA GLN A 539 23.23 39.44 -63.90
C GLN A 539 24.06 38.79 -62.80
N SER A 540 23.42 37.96 -61.98
CA SER A 540 24.06 37.24 -60.89
C SER A 540 24.32 35.79 -61.29
N VAL A 541 25.53 35.28 -61.04
CA VAL A 541 25.93 33.90 -61.33
C VAL A 541 26.62 33.29 -60.12
N ASN A 542 26.32 32.03 -59.81
CA ASN A 542 26.95 31.32 -58.70
C ASN A 542 28.36 30.84 -59.07
N LEU A 543 29.32 31.07 -58.17
CA LEU A 543 30.71 30.62 -58.31
C LEU A 543 30.78 29.11 -58.62
N GLY A 544 31.62 28.70 -59.58
CA GLY A 544 31.77 27.28 -59.94
C GLY A 544 30.67 26.70 -60.85
N THR A 545 29.59 27.45 -61.13
CA THR A 545 28.56 27.03 -62.09
C THR A 545 28.92 27.49 -63.50
N ALA A 546 28.86 26.58 -64.49
CA ALA A 546 29.20 26.91 -65.86
C ALA A 546 28.13 27.81 -66.51
N ILE A 547 28.55 28.92 -67.10
CA ILE A 547 27.71 29.76 -67.94
C ILE A 547 27.68 29.14 -69.34
N ALA A 548 26.52 28.61 -69.75
CA ALA A 548 26.36 27.99 -71.05
C ALA A 548 25.94 29.04 -72.10
N ASN A 549 26.90 29.52 -72.89
CA ASN A 549 26.73 30.36 -74.10
C ASN A 549 25.52 31.29 -74.03
N THR A 550 25.43 32.08 -72.96
CA THR A 550 24.29 32.97 -72.78
C THR A 550 24.49 34.17 -73.70
N ALA A 551 23.61 34.31 -74.70
CA ALA A 551 23.65 35.43 -75.62
C ALA A 551 23.28 36.70 -74.87
N ILE A 552 24.27 37.58 -74.67
CA ILE A 552 24.07 38.91 -74.08
C ILE A 552 23.75 39.90 -75.20
N SER A 553 23.07 39.44 -76.25
CA SER A 553 22.54 40.31 -77.29
C SER A 553 21.43 39.59 -78.05
N ASN A 554 20.31 40.27 -78.27
CA ASN A 554 19.28 39.88 -79.22
C ASN A 554 19.29 40.89 -80.38
N THR A 555 20.38 40.89 -81.15
CA THR A 555 20.52 41.84 -82.27
C THR A 555 19.56 41.45 -83.41
N ARG A 556 18.66 42.36 -83.80
CA ARG A 556 17.80 42.19 -84.99
C ARG A 556 18.48 42.60 -86.30
N CYS A 557 19.73 43.04 -86.24
CA CYS A 557 20.61 43.30 -87.38
C CYS A 557 21.97 42.67 -87.07
N GLU A 558 22.48 41.81 -87.94
CA GLU A 558 23.72 41.05 -87.70
C GLU A 558 24.91 41.99 -87.46
N ALA A 559 25.46 41.98 -86.25
CA ALA A 559 26.78 42.49 -85.95
C ALA A 559 27.80 41.35 -86.18
N ASN A 560 28.97 41.68 -86.71
CA ASN A 560 30.04 40.71 -86.98
C ASN A 560 31.25 40.88 -86.05
N LEU A 561 31.23 41.87 -85.15
CA LEU A 561 32.21 42.01 -84.09
C LEU A 561 31.55 42.49 -82.79
N PHE A 562 31.85 41.80 -81.70
CA PHE A 562 31.49 42.20 -80.36
C PHE A 562 32.75 42.37 -79.52
N THR A 563 32.78 43.39 -78.68
CA THR A 563 33.85 43.62 -77.70
C THR A 563 33.27 43.93 -76.33
N ILE A 564 33.99 43.56 -75.27
CA ILE A 564 33.59 43.79 -73.88
C ILE A 564 34.72 44.51 -73.13
N TYR A 565 34.38 45.52 -72.33
CA TYR A 565 35.33 46.25 -71.50
C TYR A 565 34.77 46.52 -70.08
N PRO A 566 35.57 46.32 -69.01
CA PRO A 566 36.91 45.71 -69.01
C PRO A 566 36.90 44.24 -69.45
N GLN A 567 38.07 43.65 -69.74
CA GLN A 567 38.12 42.22 -70.11
C GLN A 567 37.60 41.35 -68.96
N LEU A 568 36.88 40.28 -69.32
CA LEU A 568 36.39 39.31 -68.34
C LEU A 568 37.56 38.60 -67.64
N PRO A 569 37.45 38.32 -66.33
CA PRO A 569 38.47 37.56 -65.62
C PRO A 569 38.47 36.09 -66.08
N SER A 570 39.67 35.54 -66.32
CA SER A 570 39.85 34.12 -66.66
C SER A 570 39.29 33.23 -65.55
N PRO A 571 38.60 32.11 -65.84
CA PRO A 571 38.42 31.47 -67.15
C PRO A 571 37.10 31.81 -67.84
N LEU A 572 36.43 32.92 -67.47
CA LEU A 572 35.32 33.42 -68.27
C LEU A 572 35.86 33.94 -69.61
N SER A 573 35.21 33.52 -70.69
CA SER A 573 35.53 33.93 -72.05
C SER A 573 34.37 34.64 -72.70
N PHE A 574 34.69 35.64 -73.51
CA PHE A 574 33.73 36.35 -74.33
C PHE A 574 33.97 35.98 -75.80
N ASP A 575 32.95 35.46 -76.46
CA ASP A 575 33.01 35.17 -77.89
C ASP A 575 32.72 36.46 -78.68
N THR A 576 33.77 37.00 -79.31
CA THR A 576 33.70 38.25 -80.08
C THR A 576 32.89 38.13 -81.37
N SER A 577 32.52 36.93 -81.80
CA SER A 577 31.71 36.70 -83.01
C SER A 577 30.21 36.57 -82.70
N THR A 578 29.87 36.09 -81.50
CA THR A 578 28.47 35.83 -81.11
C THR A 578 27.95 36.72 -79.99
N GLY A 579 28.83 37.42 -79.27
CA GLY A 579 28.44 38.26 -78.14
C GLY A 579 28.01 37.47 -76.90
N THR A 580 28.45 36.21 -76.78
CA THR A 580 28.10 35.31 -75.67
C THR A 580 29.20 35.27 -74.61
N ILE A 581 28.81 35.14 -73.33
CA ILE A 581 29.73 34.79 -72.24
C ILE A 581 29.62 33.30 -71.97
N SER A 582 30.79 32.67 -71.78
CA SER A 582 30.88 31.26 -71.41
C SER A 582 32.07 31.01 -70.47
N GLY A 583 32.05 29.87 -69.79
CA GLY A 583 33.09 29.47 -68.84
C GLY A 583 32.56 29.32 -67.42
N THR A 584 33.45 28.96 -66.50
CA THR A 584 33.11 28.71 -65.09
C THR A 584 33.89 29.68 -64.20
N PRO A 585 33.24 30.65 -63.55
CA PRO A 585 33.94 31.59 -62.69
C PRO A 585 34.61 30.83 -61.53
N THR A 586 35.87 31.19 -61.23
CA THR A 586 36.69 30.53 -60.19
C THR A 586 37.03 31.45 -59.02
N ALA A 587 36.69 32.74 -59.11
CA ALA A 587 36.75 33.68 -58.01
C ALA A 587 35.44 34.46 -57.90
N ALA A 588 34.99 34.73 -56.67
CA ALA A 588 33.86 35.60 -56.41
C ALA A 588 34.18 37.03 -56.87
N GLN A 589 33.16 37.74 -57.36
CA GLN A 589 33.32 39.05 -57.96
C GLN A 589 32.14 39.92 -57.53
N SER A 590 32.44 41.04 -56.86
CA SER A 590 31.43 42.05 -56.54
C SER A 590 30.77 42.58 -57.81
N ASN A 591 29.51 43.01 -57.71
CA ASN A 591 28.76 43.68 -58.76
C ASN A 591 29.62 44.68 -59.56
N THR A 592 30.06 44.29 -60.77
CA THR A 592 30.98 45.04 -61.63
C THR A 592 30.30 45.37 -62.95
N ALA A 593 30.36 46.64 -63.36
CA ALA A 593 29.81 47.08 -64.64
C ALA A 593 30.72 46.72 -65.82
N TYR A 594 30.15 46.07 -66.83
CA TYR A 594 30.77 45.77 -68.12
C TYR A 594 30.05 46.51 -69.24
N THR A 595 30.82 47.06 -70.18
CA THR A 595 30.31 47.69 -71.39
C THR A 595 30.51 46.77 -72.58
N LEU A 596 29.42 46.32 -73.18
CA LEU A 596 29.38 45.55 -74.42
C LEU A 596 29.27 46.53 -75.59
N THR A 597 30.15 46.40 -76.58
CA THR A 597 30.08 47.16 -77.85
C THR A 597 29.86 46.18 -78.99
N ALA A 598 28.76 46.31 -79.73
CA ALA A 598 28.55 45.59 -80.98
C ALA A 598 28.88 46.52 -82.14
N GLU A 599 29.76 46.08 -83.03
CA GLU A 599 30.17 46.81 -84.21
C GLU A 599 29.77 46.05 -85.47
N ARG A 600 29.48 46.82 -86.52
CA ARG A 600 29.18 46.30 -87.84
C ARG A 600 30.21 46.81 -88.85
N TRP A 601 30.93 45.87 -89.45
CA TRP A 601 31.96 46.11 -90.44
C TRP A 601 31.56 45.48 -91.77
N VAL A 602 31.74 46.22 -92.86
CA VAL A 602 31.48 45.72 -94.22
C VAL A 602 32.65 45.99 -95.14
N ASP A 603 32.95 45.07 -96.05
CA ASP A 603 33.96 45.26 -97.09
C ASP A 603 33.52 46.32 -98.13
N ILE A 604 34.37 46.55 -99.13
CA ILE A 604 34.08 47.48 -100.23
C ILE A 604 32.83 47.09 -101.06
N ASN A 605 32.35 45.85 -100.95
CA ASN A 605 31.18 45.33 -101.64
C ASN A 605 29.91 45.34 -100.76
N GLY A 606 30.03 45.68 -99.47
CA GLY A 606 28.92 45.70 -98.52
C GLY A 606 28.66 44.37 -97.81
N ASP A 607 29.54 43.38 -97.98
CA ASP A 607 29.48 42.07 -97.30
C ASP A 607 30.13 42.15 -95.92
N LEU A 608 29.66 41.34 -94.96
CA LEU A 608 30.17 41.33 -93.59
C LEU A 608 31.62 40.82 -93.53
N ASP A 609 32.57 41.75 -93.46
CA ASP A 609 34.01 41.46 -93.36
C ASP A 609 34.69 42.42 -92.37
N LEU A 610 35.49 41.86 -91.47
CA LEU A 610 36.28 42.58 -90.48
C LEU A 610 37.43 43.39 -91.09
N ALA A 611 37.84 43.08 -92.33
CA ALA A 611 38.87 43.84 -93.05
C ALA A 611 38.34 45.13 -93.72
N GLY A 612 37.04 45.40 -93.58
CA GLY A 612 36.33 46.50 -94.23
C GLY A 612 36.29 47.82 -93.46
N THR A 613 35.28 48.66 -93.74
CA THR A 613 35.03 49.93 -93.02
C THR A 613 33.92 49.73 -91.98
N ARG A 614 34.11 50.23 -90.76
CA ARG A 614 33.05 50.24 -89.74
C ARG A 614 31.93 51.17 -90.16
N ILE A 615 30.72 50.63 -90.32
CA ILE A 615 29.54 51.38 -90.77
C ILE A 615 28.59 51.73 -89.63
N GLY A 616 28.68 51.05 -88.48
CA GLY A 616 27.91 51.41 -87.31
C GLY A 616 28.33 50.68 -86.04
N TYR A 617 27.98 51.24 -84.88
CA TYR A 617 28.23 50.64 -83.57
C TYR A 617 27.16 51.01 -82.54
N SER A 618 26.99 50.16 -81.53
CA SER A 618 26.19 50.48 -80.34
C SER A 618 26.81 49.90 -79.08
N THR A 619 26.48 50.51 -77.94
CA THR A 619 27.01 50.13 -76.63
C THR A 619 25.90 49.89 -75.63
N ALA A 620 26.04 48.87 -74.79
CA ALA A 620 25.17 48.59 -73.65
C ALA A 620 25.98 48.28 -72.40
N THR A 621 25.49 48.68 -71.23
CA THR A 621 26.11 48.39 -69.93
C THR A 621 25.25 47.45 -69.12
N PHE A 622 25.86 46.38 -68.61
CA PHE A 622 25.25 45.47 -67.64
C PHE A 622 26.21 45.25 -66.48
N ASN A 623 25.67 44.84 -65.34
CA ASN A 623 26.47 44.46 -64.20
C ASN A 623 26.58 42.94 -64.11
N LEU A 624 27.78 42.41 -63.86
CA LEU A 624 27.98 41.00 -63.53
C LEU A 624 28.40 40.88 -62.07
N GLU A 625 27.69 40.04 -61.32
CA GLU A 625 28.01 39.66 -59.96
C GLU A 625 28.22 38.15 -59.88
N VAL A 626 29.33 37.72 -59.28
CA VAL A 626 29.60 36.32 -59.00
C VAL A 626 29.45 36.07 -57.51
N LEU A 627 28.36 35.40 -57.14
CA LEU A 627 28.00 35.11 -55.75
C LEU A 627 28.91 34.01 -55.20
N ALA A 628 29.52 34.27 -54.04
CA ALA A 628 30.27 33.27 -53.30
C ALA A 628 29.30 32.24 -52.69
N PRO A 629 29.70 30.95 -52.60
CA PRO A 629 28.88 29.96 -51.91
C PRO A 629 28.89 30.23 -50.40
N HIS A 630 27.82 29.81 -49.73
CA HIS A 630 27.62 29.98 -48.30
C HIS A 630 28.03 28.73 -47.54
N THR A 631 28.73 28.91 -46.42
CA THR A 631 29.14 27.79 -45.58
C THR A 631 28.00 27.36 -44.67
N VAL A 632 27.75 26.05 -44.60
CA VAL A 632 26.77 25.46 -43.68
C VAL A 632 27.50 24.88 -42.48
N THR A 633 27.29 25.48 -41.31
CA THR A 633 27.94 25.07 -40.06
C THR A 633 26.92 24.46 -39.09
N TYR A 634 27.16 23.21 -38.70
CA TYR A 634 26.39 22.52 -37.67
C TYR A 634 27.08 22.62 -36.31
N LEU A 635 26.35 23.09 -35.30
CA LEU A 635 26.83 23.28 -33.94
C LEU A 635 26.08 22.35 -32.99
N GLY A 636 26.78 21.53 -32.22
CA GLY A 636 26.15 20.61 -31.26
C GLY A 636 25.54 21.30 -30.03
N GLY A 637 25.87 22.58 -29.79
CA GLY A 637 25.48 23.34 -28.60
C GLY A 637 26.33 23.01 -27.35
N GLU A 638 26.14 23.77 -26.27
CA GLU A 638 26.91 23.60 -25.04
C GLU A 638 26.72 22.21 -24.41
N GLY A 639 27.83 21.59 -23.98
CA GLY A 639 27.86 20.28 -23.33
C GLY A 639 27.69 19.08 -24.28
N SER A 640 27.64 19.29 -25.59
CA SER A 640 27.64 18.23 -26.59
C SER A 640 29.06 17.75 -26.93
N SER A 641 29.18 16.53 -27.45
CA SER A 641 30.43 15.94 -27.92
C SER A 641 30.24 15.28 -29.29
N GLY A 642 31.35 14.98 -29.98
CA GLY A 642 31.32 14.39 -31.33
C GLY A 642 31.79 15.37 -32.41
N THR A 643 31.64 14.96 -33.66
CA THR A 643 32.05 15.73 -34.84
C THR A 643 30.83 16.27 -35.56
N ALA A 644 30.92 17.50 -36.07
CA ALA A 644 29.87 18.10 -36.88
C ALA A 644 29.58 17.26 -38.14
N PRO A 645 28.31 17.17 -38.59
CA PRO A 645 27.98 16.61 -39.89
C PRO A 645 28.77 17.32 -41.01
N SER A 646 29.24 16.55 -41.98
CA SER A 646 29.92 17.08 -43.16
C SER A 646 28.88 17.58 -44.16
N GLN A 647 28.86 18.89 -44.42
CA GLN A 647 28.06 19.54 -45.46
C GLN A 647 28.98 20.45 -46.26
N GLY A 648 28.92 20.34 -47.59
CA GLY A 648 29.65 21.24 -48.48
C GLY A 648 29.03 22.63 -48.53
N ASP A 649 29.78 23.61 -49.02
CA ASP A 649 29.24 24.96 -49.26
C ASP A 649 28.10 24.89 -50.29
N VAL A 650 27.10 25.75 -50.13
CA VAL A 650 25.86 25.76 -50.94
C VAL A 650 25.73 27.11 -51.63
N ALA A 651 25.39 27.13 -52.91
CA ALA A 651 25.23 28.37 -53.65
C ALA A 651 23.92 29.11 -53.26
N THR A 652 23.87 30.42 -53.48
CA THR A 652 22.65 31.23 -53.32
C THR A 652 21.51 30.65 -54.19
N ASP A 653 20.31 30.55 -53.62
CA ASP A 653 19.09 29.95 -54.19
C ASP A 653 19.17 28.44 -54.49
N GLU A 654 20.26 27.77 -54.11
CA GLU A 654 20.38 26.32 -54.18
C GLU A 654 19.74 25.66 -52.95
N SER A 655 19.10 24.50 -53.16
CA SER A 655 18.50 23.72 -52.08
C SER A 655 19.41 22.57 -51.66
N PHE A 656 19.56 22.37 -50.37
CA PHE A 656 20.28 21.23 -49.80
C PHE A 656 19.44 20.52 -48.74
N THR A 657 19.82 19.29 -48.42
CA THR A 657 19.14 18.46 -47.43
C THR A 657 19.80 18.61 -46.06
N ILE A 658 18.99 18.85 -45.02
CA ILE A 658 19.48 18.96 -43.65
C ILE A 658 20.03 17.61 -43.18
N ALA A 659 21.28 17.61 -42.71
CA ALA A 659 21.99 16.41 -42.33
C ALA A 659 21.45 15.80 -41.01
N ASN A 660 21.61 14.49 -40.87
CA ASN A 660 21.36 13.81 -39.61
C ASN A 660 22.36 14.27 -38.53
N ASN A 661 21.87 14.36 -37.29
CA ASN A 661 22.71 14.69 -36.15
C ASN A 661 23.76 13.59 -35.89
N THR A 662 25.02 14.01 -35.74
CA THR A 662 26.17 13.17 -35.37
C THR A 662 26.75 13.53 -34.00
N PHE A 663 26.26 14.60 -33.36
CA PHE A 663 26.62 14.95 -32.00
C PHE A 663 25.91 14.05 -31.01
N THR A 664 26.48 13.91 -29.82
CA THR A 664 25.86 13.25 -28.66
C THR A 664 25.91 14.17 -27.47
N LYS A 665 24.85 14.12 -26.65
CA LYS A 665 24.77 14.85 -25.38
C LYS A 665 24.20 13.90 -24.33
N ALA A 666 25.00 13.53 -23.33
CA ALA A 666 24.63 12.48 -22.38
C ALA A 666 23.38 12.85 -21.56
N GLY A 667 22.36 12.00 -21.58
CA GLY A 667 21.06 12.23 -20.92
C GLY A 667 20.13 13.19 -21.67
N TYR A 668 20.39 13.43 -22.95
CA TYR A 668 19.54 14.24 -23.82
C TYR A 668 19.35 13.57 -25.20
N THR A 669 18.13 13.65 -25.71
CA THR A 669 17.76 13.21 -27.05
C THR A 669 17.75 14.40 -28.01
N PHE A 670 18.33 14.21 -29.19
CA PHE A 670 18.28 15.20 -30.27
C PHE A 670 16.85 15.33 -30.80
N MET A 671 16.35 16.56 -30.92
CA MET A 671 15.01 16.82 -31.45
C MET A 671 15.06 17.28 -32.90
N HIS A 672 15.69 18.42 -33.16
CA HIS A 672 15.77 19.06 -34.47
C HIS A 672 16.94 20.04 -34.49
N TRP A 673 17.23 20.61 -35.66
CA TRP A 673 18.15 21.74 -35.80
C TRP A 673 17.39 23.06 -35.64
N ILE A 674 18.08 24.09 -35.16
CA ILE A 674 17.57 25.47 -35.04
C ILE A 674 18.43 26.38 -35.91
N LEU A 675 17.78 27.14 -36.78
CA LEU A 675 18.43 28.10 -37.68
C LEU A 675 18.71 29.42 -36.93
N GLY A 676 19.99 29.80 -36.84
CA GLY A 676 20.46 30.89 -35.99
C GLY A 676 19.94 32.31 -36.31
N GLU A 677 19.42 32.57 -37.51
CA GLU A 677 18.96 33.92 -37.89
C GLU A 677 17.49 34.20 -37.53
N ASN A 678 16.63 33.18 -37.50
CA ASN A 678 15.18 33.33 -37.33
C ASN A 678 14.57 32.34 -36.31
N GLU A 679 15.40 31.56 -35.62
CA GLU A 679 15.00 30.49 -34.68
C GLU A 679 14.07 29.42 -35.29
N ALA A 680 14.03 29.31 -36.62
CA ALA A 680 13.22 28.33 -37.31
C ALA A 680 13.71 26.89 -37.02
N THR A 681 12.77 25.98 -36.81
CA THR A 681 13.05 24.57 -36.51
C THR A 681 13.11 23.74 -37.81
N LEU A 682 14.20 23.00 -38.01
CA LEU A 682 14.43 22.17 -39.20
C LEU A 682 14.75 20.73 -38.80
N ASN A 683 14.02 19.76 -39.33
CA ASN A 683 14.25 18.35 -39.08
C ASN A 683 15.29 17.77 -40.04
N PRO A 684 16.02 16.71 -39.66
CA PRO A 684 16.87 15.98 -40.59
C PRO A 684 16.07 15.51 -41.82
N SER A 685 16.68 15.57 -42.99
CA SER A 685 16.07 15.30 -44.30
C SER A 685 15.14 16.39 -44.86
N ASP A 686 14.86 17.46 -44.12
CA ASP A 686 14.16 18.62 -44.69
C ASP A 686 15.00 19.25 -45.82
N SER A 687 14.34 19.81 -46.82
CA SER A 687 14.98 20.60 -47.88
C SER A 687 14.98 22.07 -47.49
N TYR A 688 16.15 22.71 -47.52
CA TYR A 688 16.30 24.14 -47.24
C TYR A 688 16.98 24.85 -48.40
N THR A 689 16.39 25.96 -48.86
CA THR A 689 16.93 26.81 -49.93
C THR A 689 17.78 27.92 -49.31
N ALA A 690 19.06 27.95 -49.65
CA ALA A 690 20.00 28.95 -49.14
C ALA A 690 19.63 30.34 -49.66
N SER A 691 19.55 31.32 -48.76
CA SER A 691 19.21 32.69 -49.10
C SER A 691 20.46 33.49 -49.47
N THR A 692 21.01 34.29 -48.55
CA THR A 692 22.05 35.30 -48.87
C THR A 692 23.19 35.39 -47.84
N ALA A 693 23.25 34.46 -46.87
CA ALA A 693 24.25 34.46 -45.79
C ALA A 693 24.67 33.04 -45.39
N ASP A 694 25.76 32.95 -44.61
CA ASP A 694 26.24 31.70 -44.01
C ASP A 694 25.21 31.11 -43.05
N ILE A 695 25.07 29.79 -43.08
CA ILE A 695 23.98 29.08 -42.41
C ILE A 695 24.51 28.41 -41.15
N TYR A 696 23.98 28.79 -39.99
CA TYR A 696 24.31 28.19 -38.69
C TYR A 696 23.12 27.39 -38.15
N LEU A 697 23.32 26.08 -38.00
CA LEU A 697 22.33 25.13 -37.49
C LEU A 697 22.78 24.61 -36.13
N THR A 698 22.06 24.97 -35.07
CA THR A 698 22.37 24.51 -33.71
C THR A 698 21.47 23.36 -33.30
N ALA A 699 22.05 22.29 -32.74
CA ALA A 699 21.30 21.13 -32.30
C ALA A 699 20.39 21.48 -31.12
N SER A 700 19.10 21.15 -31.24
CA SER A 700 18.12 21.22 -30.16
C SER A 700 18.04 19.88 -29.44
N TRP A 701 18.05 19.92 -28.12
CA TRP A 701 18.10 18.75 -27.25
C TRP A 701 16.95 18.79 -26.25
N ILE A 702 16.27 17.66 -26.07
CA ILE A 702 15.32 17.44 -24.98
C ILE A 702 15.99 16.55 -23.92
N ALA A 703 15.84 16.91 -22.65
CA ALA A 703 16.40 16.11 -21.55
C ALA A 703 15.63 14.79 -21.43
N ASP A 704 16.36 13.68 -21.31
CA ASP A 704 15.76 12.35 -21.22
C ASP A 704 15.05 12.16 -19.87
N PRO A 705 13.81 11.62 -19.85
CA PRO A 705 13.12 11.30 -18.61
C PRO A 705 13.69 10.01 -17.99
N HIS A 706 13.90 10.03 -16.68
CA HIS A 706 14.34 8.86 -15.92
C HIS A 706 13.34 8.51 -14.82
N THR A 707 13.22 7.20 -14.59
CA THR A 707 12.34 6.64 -13.57
C THR A 707 13.08 6.57 -12.24
N ILE A 708 12.44 7.09 -11.19
CA ILE A 708 12.93 6.96 -9.81
C ILE A 708 12.01 6.01 -9.06
N THR A 709 12.56 4.89 -8.62
CA THR A 709 11.80 3.85 -7.91
C THR A 709 12.08 3.91 -6.43
N TYR A 710 11.05 4.02 -5.60
CA TYR A 710 11.19 3.88 -4.16
C TYR A 710 11.01 2.43 -3.72
N LEU A 711 11.91 1.92 -2.88
CA LEU A 711 11.80 0.58 -2.28
C LEU A 711 11.64 0.67 -0.77
N SER A 712 10.74 -0.13 -0.20
CA SER A 712 10.35 -0.02 1.21
C SER A 712 11.44 -0.46 2.20
N GLY A 713 12.53 -1.08 1.75
CA GLY A 713 13.60 -1.56 2.63
C GLY A 713 13.10 -2.60 3.65
N ASN A 714 12.26 -3.54 3.19
CA ASN A 714 11.58 -4.56 4.00
C ASN A 714 10.56 -3.98 5.01
N ALA A 715 9.96 -2.84 4.70
CA ALA A 715 8.83 -2.29 5.44
C ALA A 715 7.50 -2.60 4.72
N LEU A 716 6.40 -2.58 5.48
CA LEU A 716 5.05 -2.72 4.96
C LEU A 716 4.48 -1.34 4.59
N GLY A 717 3.49 -1.30 3.72
CA GLY A 717 2.81 -0.07 3.31
C GLY A 717 3.20 0.43 1.93
N LEU A 718 2.61 1.56 1.54
CA LEU A 718 2.79 2.12 0.19
C LEU A 718 4.08 2.92 0.12
N VAL A 719 4.96 2.54 -0.80
CA VAL A 719 6.11 3.37 -1.18
C VAL A 719 5.61 4.60 -1.95
N PRO A 720 6.25 5.77 -1.79
CA PRO A 720 5.93 6.94 -2.58
C PRO A 720 6.11 6.67 -4.07
N THR A 721 5.34 7.36 -4.91
CA THR A 721 5.54 7.38 -6.35
C THR A 721 6.19 8.68 -6.77
N GLN A 722 7.08 8.61 -7.76
CA GLN A 722 7.71 9.77 -8.38
C GLN A 722 7.45 9.72 -9.87
N SER A 723 6.82 10.77 -10.41
CA SER A 723 6.73 10.95 -11.87
C SER A 723 8.14 11.04 -12.45
N ALA A 724 8.31 10.56 -13.68
CA ALA A 724 9.61 10.61 -14.35
C ALA A 724 10.18 12.04 -14.33
N VAL A 725 11.45 12.16 -13.95
CA VAL A 725 12.16 13.43 -13.85
C VAL A 725 13.27 13.41 -14.87
N THR A 726 13.44 14.51 -15.59
CA THR A 726 14.45 14.60 -16.64
C THR A 726 15.85 14.79 -16.08
N THR A 727 16.86 14.31 -16.80
CA THR A 727 18.28 14.46 -16.45
C THR A 727 18.63 15.88 -15.98
N GLY A 728 19.36 15.99 -14.87
CA GLY A 728 19.87 17.26 -14.32
C GLY A 728 18.87 18.07 -13.50
N ASN A 729 17.58 17.75 -13.56
CA ASN A 729 16.58 18.36 -12.70
C ASN A 729 16.57 17.72 -11.30
N SER A 730 16.12 18.48 -10.31
CA SER A 730 16.03 18.03 -8.93
C SER A 730 14.59 18.02 -8.43
N PHE A 731 14.28 17.12 -7.51
CA PHE A 731 13.00 17.07 -6.81
C PHE A 731 13.21 16.85 -5.31
N ILE A 732 12.17 17.09 -4.52
CA ILE A 732 12.20 16.90 -3.08
C ILE A 732 11.87 15.45 -2.73
N VAL A 733 12.76 14.81 -1.99
CA VAL A 733 12.61 13.42 -1.57
C VAL A 733 11.36 13.26 -0.71
N ALA A 734 10.54 12.27 -1.09
CA ALA A 734 9.19 12.10 -0.58
C ALA A 734 9.14 11.60 0.87
N SER A 735 8.03 11.91 1.56
CA SER A 735 7.74 11.40 2.91
C SER A 735 7.61 9.88 2.91
N ALA A 736 8.16 9.23 3.93
CA ALA A 736 7.97 7.80 4.20
C ALA A 736 6.76 7.50 5.10
N SER A 737 5.83 8.45 5.28
CA SER A 737 4.68 8.31 6.18
C SER A 737 3.71 7.17 5.81
N GLY A 738 3.72 6.72 4.54
CA GLY A 738 2.96 5.56 4.09
C GLY A 738 3.61 4.21 4.42
N LEU A 739 4.84 4.21 4.95
CA LEU A 739 5.61 3.01 5.27
C LEU A 739 5.65 2.78 6.78
N THR A 740 5.41 1.54 7.18
CA THR A 740 5.51 1.09 8.56
C THR A 740 6.41 -0.12 8.66
N LYS A 741 7.44 -0.03 9.51
CA LYS A 741 8.29 -1.16 9.87
C LYS A 741 8.22 -1.38 11.36
N VAL A 742 7.54 -2.46 11.77
CA VAL A 742 7.35 -2.78 13.18
C VAL A 742 8.72 -2.85 13.89
N GLY A 743 8.85 -2.12 15.01
CA GLY A 743 10.10 -2.11 15.77
C GLY A 743 11.19 -1.17 15.25
N SER A 744 10.93 -0.36 14.21
CA SER A 744 11.91 0.58 13.65
C SER A 744 11.28 1.92 13.29
N ILE A 745 12.10 2.97 13.24
CA ILE A 745 11.74 4.28 12.69
C ILE A 745 12.44 4.50 11.36
N PHE A 746 11.75 5.16 10.42
CA PHE A 746 12.35 5.57 9.16
C PHE A 746 13.52 6.53 9.42
N ARG A 747 14.66 6.31 8.75
CA ARG A 747 15.86 7.14 8.88
C ARG A 747 16.02 8.08 7.69
N ALA A 748 16.15 7.51 6.50
CA ALA A 748 16.46 8.22 5.26
C ALA A 748 16.17 7.31 4.06
N TRP A 749 16.11 7.90 2.87
CA TRP A 749 16.18 7.19 1.60
C TRP A 749 17.63 7.07 1.15
N ASN A 750 18.02 6.00 0.49
CA ASN A 750 19.39 5.76 0.05
C ASN A 750 19.43 5.27 -1.40
N ASP A 751 20.31 5.87 -2.20
CA ASP A 751 20.52 5.56 -3.63
C ASP A 751 21.67 4.54 -3.86
N GLY A 752 22.18 3.93 -2.79
CA GLY A 752 23.38 3.11 -2.77
C GLY A 752 24.69 3.88 -2.58
N ARG A 753 24.66 5.22 -2.58
CA ARG A 753 25.82 6.11 -2.45
C ARG A 753 25.69 7.04 -1.25
N ASN A 754 24.54 7.70 -1.11
CA ASN A 754 24.26 8.72 -0.10
C ASN A 754 22.89 8.49 0.57
N ASP A 755 22.75 9.06 1.77
CA ASP A 755 21.49 9.09 2.52
C ASP A 755 20.81 10.45 2.34
N TYR A 756 19.51 10.43 2.05
CA TYR A 756 18.66 11.60 1.86
C TYR A 756 17.51 11.59 2.87
N ALA A 757 17.45 12.59 3.74
CA ALA A 757 16.32 12.78 4.64
C ALA A 757 15.07 13.23 3.86
N VAL A 758 13.90 13.06 4.47
CA VAL A 758 12.64 13.60 3.91
C VAL A 758 12.78 15.13 3.81
N GLY A 759 12.51 15.67 2.63
CA GLY A 759 12.67 17.11 2.36
C GLY A 759 14.00 17.49 1.71
N ASP A 760 14.96 16.58 1.63
CA ASP A 760 16.21 16.83 0.91
C ASP A 760 15.98 16.91 -0.60
N SER A 761 16.84 17.66 -1.30
CA SER A 761 16.81 17.75 -2.76
C SER A 761 17.64 16.61 -3.38
N TYR A 762 17.03 15.87 -4.30
CA TYR A 762 17.68 14.82 -5.07
C TYR A 762 17.80 15.23 -6.55
N THR A 763 19.01 15.18 -7.11
CA THR A 763 19.28 15.51 -8.52
C THR A 763 19.35 14.24 -9.35
N VAL A 764 18.59 14.19 -10.44
CA VAL A 764 18.50 13.02 -11.31
C VAL A 764 19.68 12.94 -12.27
N PHE A 765 20.30 11.75 -12.31
CA PHE A 765 21.42 11.43 -13.20
C PHE A 765 20.93 10.95 -14.58
N ILE A 766 21.83 10.38 -15.39
CA ILE A 766 21.57 9.94 -16.77
C ILE A 766 21.00 8.51 -16.88
N THR A 767 20.55 7.91 -15.77
CA THR A 767 20.00 6.55 -15.71
C THR A 767 18.87 6.47 -14.70
N ASP A 768 18.01 5.47 -14.83
CA ASP A 768 17.01 5.14 -13.81
C ASP A 768 17.68 4.78 -12.48
N GLU A 769 17.09 5.25 -11.38
CA GLU A 769 17.67 5.13 -10.03
C GLU A 769 16.64 4.57 -9.03
N THR A 770 17.15 3.99 -7.95
CA THR A 770 16.33 3.39 -6.89
C THR A 770 16.68 3.97 -5.54
N LEU A 771 15.69 4.53 -4.85
CA LEU A 771 15.79 5.04 -3.48
C LEU A 771 15.21 4.02 -2.50
N THR A 772 16.07 3.37 -1.71
CA THR A 772 15.66 2.37 -0.73
C THR A 772 15.53 2.98 0.66
N ALA A 773 14.43 2.72 1.36
CA ALA A 773 14.22 3.19 2.72
C ALA A 773 15.18 2.52 3.71
N LEU A 774 15.87 3.33 4.50
CA LEU A 774 16.72 2.89 5.61
C LEU A 774 15.99 3.09 6.93
N TRP A 775 16.21 2.16 7.86
CA TRP A 775 15.47 2.05 9.11
C TRP A 775 16.41 2.00 10.29
N THR A 776 16.04 2.67 11.39
CA THR A 776 16.74 2.61 12.68
C THR A 776 15.89 1.81 13.66
N ALA A 777 16.45 0.75 14.24
CA ALA A 777 15.72 -0.07 15.23
C ALA A 777 15.40 0.73 16.50
N ILE A 778 14.19 0.56 17.03
CA ILE A 778 13.77 1.14 18.30
C ILE A 778 14.29 0.25 19.44
N ASN A 779 14.84 0.86 20.48
CA ASN A 779 15.22 0.19 21.72
C ASN A 779 14.03 0.19 22.70
N TYR A 780 13.50 -0.98 23.02
CA TYR A 780 12.43 -1.17 24.00
C TYR A 780 13.00 -1.59 25.34
N LEU A 781 12.30 -1.23 26.42
CA LEU A 781 12.69 -1.48 27.79
C LEU A 781 11.95 -2.69 28.36
N VAL A 782 12.66 -3.56 29.08
CA VAL A 782 12.07 -4.60 29.92
C VAL A 782 12.19 -4.20 31.38
N THR A 783 11.05 -4.13 32.06
CA THR A 783 10.97 -3.81 33.48
C THR A 783 10.58 -5.04 34.27
N PHE A 784 11.33 -5.33 35.34
CA PHE A 784 11.11 -6.49 36.19
C PHE A 784 10.42 -6.08 37.49
N LYS A 785 9.19 -6.55 37.71
CA LYS A 785 8.43 -6.38 38.95
C LYS A 785 8.60 -7.62 39.82
N THR A 786 9.31 -7.47 40.94
CA THR A 786 9.75 -8.60 41.78
C THR A 786 8.79 -8.95 42.90
N ASP A 787 7.73 -8.17 43.10
CA ASP A 787 6.73 -8.35 44.18
C ASP A 787 7.39 -8.56 45.56
N GLY A 788 8.17 -7.56 46.02
CA GLY A 788 8.87 -7.60 47.30
C GLY A 788 10.13 -8.48 47.34
N GLY A 789 10.56 -9.05 46.21
CA GLY A 789 11.90 -9.65 46.05
C GLY A 789 13.00 -8.63 45.73
N SER A 790 14.26 -9.07 45.71
CA SER A 790 15.44 -8.24 45.38
C SER A 790 15.32 -7.56 44.00
N THR A 791 15.83 -6.34 43.87
CA THR A 791 15.77 -5.54 42.64
C THR A 791 16.49 -6.19 41.46
N VAL A 792 15.93 -6.08 40.26
CA VAL A 792 16.52 -6.55 39.00
C VAL A 792 16.62 -5.36 38.05
N SER A 793 17.82 -5.12 37.51
CA SER A 793 18.05 -4.03 36.56
C SER A 793 17.24 -4.20 35.28
N GLN A 794 16.77 -3.09 34.73
CA GLN A 794 16.13 -3.08 33.43
C GLN A 794 17.13 -3.45 32.33
N ILE A 795 16.60 -4.00 31.25
CA ILE A 795 17.37 -4.34 30.04
C ILE A 795 16.68 -3.76 28.81
N THR A 796 17.46 -3.53 27.76
CA THR A 796 16.96 -3.05 26.47
C THR A 796 17.01 -4.15 25.43
N PHE A 797 16.02 -4.19 24.54
CA PHE A 797 16.01 -5.10 23.39
C PHE A 797 15.48 -4.40 22.13
N ASN A 798 15.83 -4.94 20.97
CA ASN A 798 15.20 -4.57 19.70
C ASN A 798 14.15 -5.63 19.35
N PHE A 799 13.02 -5.18 18.81
CA PHE A 799 11.94 -6.08 18.39
C PHE A 799 12.45 -7.15 17.42
N GLY A 800 12.04 -8.40 17.62
CA GLY A 800 12.52 -9.57 16.88
C GLY A 800 13.74 -10.27 17.49
N ASN A 801 14.48 -9.61 18.40
CA ASN A 801 15.59 -10.24 19.11
C ASN A 801 15.11 -10.93 20.40
N SER A 802 15.73 -12.06 20.74
CA SER A 802 15.44 -12.75 21.99
C SER A 802 16.11 -12.08 23.20
N ILE A 803 15.39 -12.03 24.30
CA ILE A 803 15.84 -11.57 25.61
C ILE A 803 16.41 -12.77 26.38
N SER A 804 17.55 -12.56 27.05
CA SER A 804 18.17 -13.57 27.93
C SER A 804 17.64 -13.46 29.37
N ALA A 805 17.66 -14.59 30.10
CA ALA A 805 17.19 -14.63 31.48
C ALA A 805 17.99 -13.66 32.37
N PRO A 806 17.35 -12.80 33.17
CA PRO A 806 18.06 -12.02 34.18
C PRO A 806 18.48 -12.93 35.34
N THR A 807 19.38 -12.43 36.21
CA THR A 807 19.69 -13.11 37.46
C THR A 807 18.41 -13.30 38.29
N PRO A 808 18.10 -14.51 38.78
CA PRO A 808 16.89 -14.76 39.57
C PRO A 808 16.82 -13.86 40.81
N PRO A 809 15.70 -13.16 41.05
CA PRO A 809 15.51 -12.39 42.27
C PRO A 809 15.33 -13.32 43.47
N THR A 810 15.56 -12.80 44.67
CA THR A 810 15.38 -13.52 45.95
C THR A 810 14.29 -12.87 46.79
N LYS A 811 13.44 -13.68 47.43
CA LYS A 811 12.37 -13.23 48.35
C LYS A 811 12.35 -14.15 49.58
N SER A 812 12.52 -13.58 50.77
CA SER A 812 12.67 -14.36 52.02
C SER A 812 11.43 -15.23 52.28
N GLY A 813 11.63 -16.54 52.49
CA GLY A 813 10.53 -17.50 52.74
C GLY A 813 9.82 -18.02 51.49
N TYR A 814 10.27 -17.65 50.29
CA TYR A 814 9.70 -18.07 49.02
C TYR A 814 10.79 -18.61 48.08
N GLN A 815 10.41 -19.50 47.17
CA GLN A 815 11.23 -19.99 46.06
C GLN A 815 10.77 -19.31 44.77
N PHE A 816 11.72 -18.75 44.02
CA PHE A 816 11.47 -18.16 42.70
C PHE A 816 11.17 -19.25 41.67
N LEU A 817 10.06 -19.12 40.94
CA LEU A 817 9.65 -20.09 39.94
C LEU A 817 9.94 -19.65 38.50
N GLY A 818 10.03 -18.34 38.25
CA GLY A 818 10.22 -17.79 36.91
C GLY A 818 9.55 -16.42 36.73
N TRP A 819 9.54 -15.93 35.49
CA TRP A 819 8.92 -14.67 35.11
C TRP A 819 7.65 -14.91 34.29
N SER A 820 6.66 -14.02 34.38
CA SER A 820 5.41 -14.04 33.61
C SER A 820 5.12 -12.66 33.00
N LEU A 821 4.27 -12.62 31.97
CA LEU A 821 3.86 -11.37 31.29
C LEU A 821 2.76 -10.60 32.04
N SER A 822 2.11 -11.25 33.00
CA SER A 822 1.12 -10.65 33.90
C SER A 822 1.34 -11.18 35.32
N GLU A 823 0.78 -10.49 36.31
CA GLU A 823 0.95 -10.78 37.73
C GLU A 823 0.56 -12.23 38.12
N TYR A 824 -0.40 -12.81 37.39
CA TYR A 824 -0.91 -14.17 37.62
C TYR A 824 -0.78 -15.09 36.39
N GLY A 825 -0.07 -14.65 35.34
CA GLY A 825 0.02 -15.38 34.08
C GLY A 825 1.04 -16.50 34.08
N SER A 826 1.01 -17.30 33.02
CA SER A 826 1.95 -18.39 32.82
C SER A 826 3.39 -17.93 32.67
N ARG A 827 4.30 -18.79 33.14
CA ARG A 827 5.73 -18.49 33.14
C ARG A 827 6.27 -18.57 31.72
N ILE A 828 7.05 -17.55 31.35
CA ILE A 828 7.77 -17.52 30.07
C ILE A 828 9.09 -18.27 30.18
N ASN A 829 9.48 -18.93 29.08
CA ASN A 829 10.76 -19.58 28.96
C ASN A 829 11.79 -18.62 28.36
N PHE A 830 13.01 -18.64 28.89
CA PHE A 830 14.14 -17.91 28.32
C PHE A 830 15.02 -18.85 27.48
N PRO A 831 15.60 -18.38 26.36
CA PRO A 831 15.48 -17.02 25.81
C PRO A 831 14.07 -16.72 25.30
N TYR A 832 13.55 -15.52 25.62
CA TYR A 832 12.18 -15.10 25.32
C TYR A 832 12.19 -14.08 24.20
N THR A 833 11.47 -14.33 23.10
CA THR A 833 11.31 -13.36 22.00
C THR A 833 9.96 -12.66 22.15
N PRO A 834 9.92 -11.36 22.46
CA PRO A 834 8.67 -10.62 22.56
C PRO A 834 7.91 -10.60 21.24
N THR A 835 6.60 -10.80 21.32
CA THR A 835 5.70 -10.83 20.16
C THR A 835 5.17 -9.44 19.77
N SER A 836 5.37 -8.42 20.61
CA SER A 836 4.97 -7.04 20.37
C SER A 836 6.15 -6.06 20.42
N ALA A 837 6.08 -5.01 19.61
CA ALA A 837 7.06 -3.93 19.57
C ALA A 837 6.74 -2.85 20.62
N ALA A 838 6.82 -3.24 21.90
CA ALA A 838 6.51 -2.37 23.02
C ALA A 838 7.42 -2.65 24.22
N ASN A 839 7.47 -1.71 25.15
CA ASN A 839 8.10 -1.94 26.45
C ASN A 839 7.40 -3.10 27.17
N LEU A 840 8.18 -3.96 27.81
CA LEU A 840 7.72 -5.18 28.46
C LEU A 840 7.77 -5.01 29.98
N ILE A 841 6.77 -5.54 30.68
CA ILE A 841 6.80 -5.69 32.13
C ILE A 841 6.73 -7.18 32.44
N LEU A 842 7.72 -7.68 33.17
CA LEU A 842 7.80 -9.06 33.63
C LEU A 842 7.60 -9.15 35.13
N PHE A 843 6.73 -10.06 35.56
CA PHE A 843 6.35 -10.24 36.96
C PHE A 843 6.99 -11.51 37.52
N ALA A 844 7.56 -11.44 38.71
CA ALA A 844 8.19 -12.59 39.36
C ALA A 844 7.14 -13.52 39.97
N SER A 845 7.20 -14.82 39.63
CA SER A 845 6.35 -15.84 40.22
C SER A 845 7.05 -16.52 41.40
N TRP A 846 6.31 -16.73 42.49
CA TRP A 846 6.83 -17.25 43.75
C TRP A 846 5.99 -18.42 44.28
N VAL A 847 6.63 -19.41 44.89
CA VAL A 847 5.97 -20.39 45.78
C VAL A 847 6.47 -20.19 47.20
N LYS A 848 5.56 -20.23 48.18
CA LYS A 848 5.95 -20.15 49.59
C LYS A 848 6.67 -21.43 49.98
N ASN A 849 7.83 -21.30 50.63
CA ASN A 849 8.57 -22.48 51.09
C ASN A 849 7.71 -23.27 52.09
N PRO A 850 7.66 -24.61 51.99
CA PRO A 850 6.92 -25.42 52.93
C PRO A 850 7.44 -25.17 54.37
N PRO A 851 6.56 -25.18 55.38
CA PRO A 851 6.99 -25.03 56.76
C PRO A 851 7.90 -26.20 57.14
N VAL A 852 9.13 -25.89 57.53
CA VAL A 852 10.09 -26.88 58.01
C VAL A 852 9.50 -27.53 59.27
N ALA A 853 9.28 -28.85 59.24
CA ALA A 853 8.81 -29.58 60.41
C ALA A 853 9.87 -29.48 61.53
N VAL A 854 9.46 -28.98 62.69
CA VAL A 854 10.36 -28.78 63.84
C VAL A 854 10.33 -29.98 64.78
N ASN A 855 11.38 -30.15 65.58
CA ASN A 855 11.41 -31.16 66.64
C ASN A 855 10.32 -30.85 67.69
N GLN A 856 9.67 -31.89 68.21
CA GLN A 856 8.73 -31.75 69.33
C GLN A 856 9.44 -31.35 70.63
N SER A 857 8.69 -30.81 71.59
CA SER A 857 9.14 -30.70 72.98
C SER A 857 9.57 -32.09 73.49
N PRO A 858 10.70 -32.23 74.23
CA PRO A 858 11.23 -33.54 74.63
C PRO A 858 10.18 -34.42 75.35
N LEU A 859 9.87 -35.57 74.76
CA LEU A 859 8.92 -36.53 75.33
C LEU A 859 9.59 -37.37 76.43
N SER A 860 8.96 -37.48 77.60
CA SER A 860 9.46 -38.29 78.72
C SER A 860 8.32 -38.99 79.48
N ILE A 861 8.63 -40.12 80.13
CA ILE A 861 7.71 -40.82 81.04
C ILE A 861 7.84 -40.22 82.44
N SER A 862 6.73 -39.73 83.00
CA SER A 862 6.69 -38.87 84.21
C SER A 862 6.22 -39.58 85.48
N ASN A 863 5.98 -40.90 85.43
CA ASN A 863 5.60 -41.68 86.61
C ASN A 863 6.62 -41.53 87.76
N SER A 864 6.15 -41.16 88.95
CA SER A 864 6.97 -41.00 90.16
C SER A 864 7.20 -42.30 90.93
N SER A 865 6.23 -43.22 90.90
CA SER A 865 6.39 -44.57 91.45
C SER A 865 6.75 -45.56 90.34
N LEU A 866 7.90 -46.22 90.50
CA LEU A 866 8.39 -47.25 89.59
C LEU A 866 8.31 -48.66 90.19
N MET A 867 7.93 -48.78 91.47
CA MET A 867 7.72 -50.04 92.16
C MET A 867 6.23 -50.37 92.16
N VAL A 868 5.87 -51.55 91.66
CA VAL A 868 4.48 -52.00 91.54
C VAL A 868 4.35 -53.41 92.12
N THR A 869 3.24 -53.72 92.77
CA THR A 869 3.00 -55.09 93.23
C THR A 869 2.52 -55.96 92.06
N VAL A 870 3.04 -57.18 91.93
CA VAL A 870 2.56 -58.15 90.92
C VAL A 870 1.04 -58.31 91.01
N GLY A 871 0.35 -58.22 89.88
CA GLY A 871 -1.12 -58.25 89.81
C GLY A 871 -1.81 -56.88 89.92
N GLN A 872 -1.08 -55.80 90.21
CA GLN A 872 -1.58 -54.42 90.11
C GLN A 872 -1.23 -53.82 88.74
N ASN A 873 -2.07 -52.89 88.29
CA ASN A 873 -1.88 -52.16 87.03
C ASN A 873 -1.30 -50.77 87.31
N VAL A 874 -0.38 -50.29 86.47
CA VAL A 874 0.14 -48.92 86.53
C VAL A 874 -0.19 -48.19 85.23
N LYS A 875 -0.81 -47.01 85.35
CA LYS A 875 -1.08 -46.13 84.22
C LYS A 875 0.19 -45.32 83.90
N ILE A 876 0.69 -45.44 82.68
CA ILE A 876 1.85 -44.70 82.20
C ILE A 876 1.44 -43.26 81.90
N SER A 877 2.17 -42.31 82.49
CA SER A 877 1.99 -40.88 82.31
C SER A 877 3.21 -40.30 81.60
N THR A 878 3.00 -39.35 80.71
CA THR A 878 4.08 -38.67 79.97
C THR A 878 4.07 -37.16 80.21
N GLN A 879 5.21 -36.53 79.95
CA GLN A 879 5.37 -35.08 79.91
C GLN A 879 6.14 -34.70 78.64
N GLY A 880 5.82 -33.54 78.06
CA GLY A 880 6.37 -33.10 76.78
C GLY A 880 5.68 -33.75 75.56
N GLY A 881 6.32 -33.67 74.40
CA GLY A 881 5.69 -33.95 73.10
C GLY A 881 4.86 -32.77 72.61
N SER A 882 4.93 -32.47 71.31
CA SER A 882 4.20 -31.36 70.67
C SER A 882 3.36 -31.89 69.50
N GLY A 883 2.30 -31.15 69.14
CA GLY A 883 1.44 -31.52 68.01
C GLY A 883 0.37 -32.57 68.33
N SER A 884 -0.51 -32.83 67.35
CA SER A 884 -1.69 -33.69 67.46
C SER A 884 -1.42 -35.18 67.20
N GLY A 885 -0.16 -35.56 66.95
CA GLY A 885 0.21 -36.95 66.66
C GLY A 885 -0.16 -37.93 67.78
N VAL A 886 -0.58 -39.13 67.39
CA VAL A 886 -1.04 -40.21 68.30
C VAL A 886 0.08 -40.66 69.25
N LEU A 887 -0.24 -40.85 70.53
CA LEU A 887 0.68 -41.32 71.56
C LEU A 887 0.49 -42.83 71.80
N THR A 888 1.56 -43.60 71.64
CA THR A 888 1.59 -45.05 71.85
C THR A 888 2.70 -45.44 72.82
N PHE A 889 2.59 -46.64 73.40
CA PHE A 889 3.52 -47.14 74.40
C PHE A 889 3.91 -48.58 74.09
N ILE A 890 5.18 -48.89 74.31
CA ILE A 890 5.73 -50.23 74.14
C ILE A 890 6.39 -50.63 75.45
N ALA A 891 6.09 -51.82 75.95
CA ALA A 891 6.79 -52.41 77.09
C ALA A 891 7.51 -53.68 76.67
N THR A 892 8.72 -53.87 77.18
CA THR A 892 9.53 -55.08 77.00
C THR A 892 9.92 -55.65 78.36
N GLY A 893 10.05 -56.97 78.44
CA GLY A 893 10.32 -57.70 79.68
C GLY A 893 9.48 -58.97 79.80
N SER A 894 10.06 -60.05 80.33
CA SER A 894 9.36 -61.33 80.41
C SER A 894 8.20 -61.25 81.42
N GLY A 895 6.98 -61.44 80.94
CA GLY A 895 5.76 -61.38 81.73
C GLY A 895 5.11 -59.99 81.86
N CYS A 896 5.61 -58.97 81.14
CA CYS A 896 5.04 -57.63 81.05
C CYS A 896 4.00 -57.54 79.90
N SER A 897 2.91 -56.81 80.14
CA SER A 897 1.86 -56.57 79.13
C SER A 897 1.43 -55.10 79.13
N MET A 898 1.08 -54.59 77.94
CA MET A 898 0.55 -53.23 77.74
C MET A 898 -0.83 -53.27 77.10
N LEU A 899 -1.77 -52.51 77.66
CA LEU A 899 -3.07 -52.25 77.05
C LEU A 899 -3.34 -50.74 77.07
N GLY A 900 -3.29 -50.09 75.91
CA GLY A 900 -3.31 -48.63 75.82
C GLY A 900 -2.12 -48.02 76.56
N ASN A 901 -2.39 -47.27 77.63
CA ASN A 901 -1.37 -46.72 78.52
C ASN A 901 -1.30 -47.43 79.89
N ILE A 902 -1.84 -48.63 80.01
CA ILE A 902 -1.83 -49.40 81.25
C ILE A 902 -0.80 -50.53 81.13
N LEU A 903 0.19 -50.52 82.03
CA LEU A 903 1.20 -51.55 82.20
C LEU A 903 0.81 -52.51 83.31
N SER A 904 0.99 -53.81 83.07
CA SER A 904 0.83 -54.85 84.08
C SER A 904 1.92 -55.91 83.95
N ALA A 905 2.13 -56.69 85.02
CA ALA A 905 3.02 -57.85 84.99
C ALA A 905 2.39 -59.05 85.69
N SER A 906 2.58 -60.22 85.08
CA SER A 906 2.05 -61.51 85.54
C SER A 906 2.93 -62.19 86.60
N ARG A 907 4.16 -61.72 86.79
CA ARG A 907 5.16 -62.24 87.74
C ARG A 907 6.08 -61.12 88.19
N ALA A 908 6.88 -61.37 89.23
CA ALA A 908 7.92 -60.42 89.62
C ALA A 908 8.95 -60.28 88.49
N THR A 909 9.11 -59.08 87.96
CA THR A 909 9.92 -58.79 86.76
C THR A 909 10.21 -57.29 86.66
N THR A 910 11.08 -56.89 85.75
CA THR A 910 11.27 -55.48 85.39
C THR A 910 10.75 -55.25 83.97
N CYS A 911 9.80 -54.33 83.84
CA CYS A 911 9.24 -53.90 82.56
C CYS A 911 9.92 -52.61 82.12
N ILE A 912 10.47 -52.59 80.91
CA ILE A 912 11.08 -51.40 80.29
C ILE A 912 10.05 -50.79 79.34
N VAL A 913 9.66 -49.54 79.58
CA VAL A 913 8.63 -48.85 78.79
C VAL A 913 9.23 -47.69 78.02
N ILE A 914 8.81 -47.52 76.77
CA ILE A 914 9.09 -46.36 75.92
C ILE A 914 7.75 -45.79 75.44
N ALA A 915 7.64 -44.46 75.41
CA ALA A 915 6.52 -43.74 74.80
C ALA A 915 6.93 -43.21 73.42
N TYR A 916 6.04 -43.32 72.43
CA TYR A 916 6.23 -42.83 71.07
C TYR A 916 5.08 -41.92 70.69
N LYS A 917 5.39 -40.72 70.16
CA LYS A 917 4.41 -39.78 69.63
C LYS A 917 4.64 -39.59 68.15
N ALA A 918 3.65 -39.95 67.33
CA ALA A 918 3.74 -39.88 65.88
C ALA A 918 3.92 -38.43 65.37
N ALA A 919 4.42 -38.29 64.13
CA ALA A 919 4.50 -37.00 63.45
C ALA A 919 3.10 -36.39 63.23
N SER A 920 3.02 -35.07 63.15
CA SER A 920 1.80 -34.32 62.81
C SER A 920 2.17 -33.00 62.11
N THR A 921 1.20 -32.27 61.55
CA THR A 921 1.45 -31.03 60.79
C THR A 921 2.36 -30.07 61.57
N GLY A 922 3.56 -29.80 61.03
CA GLY A 922 4.57 -28.93 61.64
C GLY A 922 5.53 -29.58 62.65
N TYR A 923 5.37 -30.86 63.01
CA TYR A 923 6.20 -31.54 64.02
C TYR A 923 6.66 -32.95 63.59
N LEU A 924 7.96 -33.24 63.71
CA LEU A 924 8.54 -34.58 63.50
C LEU A 924 8.10 -35.56 64.60
N ALA A 925 8.20 -36.88 64.38
CA ALA A 925 7.90 -37.87 65.42
C ALA A 925 8.91 -37.82 66.59
N ALA A 926 8.49 -38.19 67.80
CA ALA A 926 9.33 -38.15 69.00
C ALA A 926 9.21 -39.43 69.84
N THR A 927 10.33 -39.88 70.39
CA THR A 927 10.43 -41.08 71.23
C THR A 927 11.02 -40.72 72.58
N SER A 928 10.46 -41.23 73.67
CA SER A 928 11.00 -41.01 75.01
C SER A 928 12.23 -41.89 75.28
N PRO A 929 13.11 -41.50 76.20
CA PRO A 929 14.02 -42.44 76.85
C PRO A 929 13.22 -43.59 77.51
N SER A 930 13.85 -44.75 77.64
CA SER A 930 13.23 -45.90 78.30
C SER A 930 13.14 -45.70 79.82
N LYS A 931 12.05 -46.20 80.43
CA LYS A 931 11.81 -46.15 81.87
C LYS A 931 11.51 -47.54 82.42
N SER A 932 12.20 -47.92 83.50
CA SER A 932 12.04 -49.24 84.13
C SER A 932 11.02 -49.20 85.26
N PHE A 933 10.05 -50.11 85.23
CA PHE A 933 9.09 -50.38 86.29
C PHE A 933 9.37 -51.77 86.86
N VAL A 934 9.55 -51.87 88.17
CA VAL A 934 9.89 -53.11 88.87
C VAL A 934 8.65 -53.65 89.57
N PHE A 935 8.26 -54.87 89.22
CA PHE A 935 7.15 -55.58 89.84
C PHE A 935 7.66 -56.56 90.89
N THR A 936 7.19 -56.44 92.14
CA THR A 936 7.58 -57.30 93.27
C THR A 936 6.35 -57.91 93.95
N TYR A 937 6.50 -59.06 94.60
CA TYR A 937 5.47 -59.59 95.48
C TYR A 937 5.48 -58.84 96.81
N SER A 938 4.30 -58.58 97.41
CA SER A 938 4.22 -57.95 98.73
C SER A 938 4.90 -58.81 99.80
N ALA A 939 5.76 -58.21 100.62
CA ALA A 939 6.26 -58.87 101.83
C ALA A 939 5.09 -59.09 102.81
N ARG A 940 4.86 -60.34 103.23
CA ARG A 940 3.96 -60.64 104.36
C ARG A 940 4.74 -60.61 105.66
N THR A 941 4.33 -59.77 106.60
CA THR A 941 4.81 -59.79 107.99
C THR A 941 4.20 -61.01 108.71
N PRO A 942 4.98 -61.90 109.33
CA PRO A 942 4.42 -62.98 110.13
C PRO A 942 3.84 -62.41 111.44
N THR A 943 2.53 -62.57 111.65
CA THR A 943 1.86 -62.25 112.92
C THR A 943 1.74 -63.51 113.79
N PHE A 944 2.25 -63.47 115.02
CA PHE A 944 2.04 -64.54 116.00
C PHE A 944 0.65 -64.38 116.66
N SER A 945 -0.13 -65.47 116.71
CA SER A 945 -1.53 -65.45 117.17
C SER A 945 -1.72 -65.44 118.70
N LYS A 946 -0.66 -65.46 119.51
CA LYS A 946 -0.74 -65.39 120.99
C LYS A 946 0.54 -64.81 121.62
N GLY A 947 0.39 -63.95 122.62
CA GLY A 947 1.49 -63.27 123.32
C GLY A 947 2.41 -64.22 124.11
N ILE A 948 3.72 -64.03 123.95
CA ILE A 948 4.78 -64.82 124.59
C ILE A 948 4.95 -64.34 126.04
N LYS A 949 4.82 -65.23 127.04
CA LYS A 949 4.76 -64.87 128.48
C LYS A 949 6.09 -64.85 129.24
N THR A 950 7.21 -65.27 128.66
CA THR A 950 8.55 -65.23 129.31
C THR A 950 9.67 -65.06 128.28
N ALA A 951 10.83 -64.55 128.71
CA ALA A 951 11.97 -64.24 127.84
C ALA A 951 12.53 -65.51 127.16
N THR A 952 12.42 -65.57 125.83
CA THR A 952 12.80 -66.72 125.01
C THR A 952 14.03 -66.39 124.18
N THR A 953 15.03 -67.27 124.17
CA THR A 953 16.13 -67.17 123.21
C THR A 953 15.80 -68.03 121.99
N PHE A 954 15.72 -67.43 120.81
CA PHE A 954 15.48 -68.14 119.56
C PHE A 954 16.82 -68.54 118.91
N ARG A 955 16.90 -69.75 118.36
CA ARG A 955 17.91 -70.10 117.36
C ARG A 955 17.21 -70.18 116.01
N PHE A 956 17.74 -69.43 115.05
CA PHE A 956 17.33 -69.52 113.66
C PHE A 956 18.23 -70.52 112.96
N GLN A 957 17.64 -71.58 112.40
CA GLN A 957 18.34 -72.51 111.53
C GLN A 957 17.82 -72.28 110.11
N ILE A 958 18.73 -71.98 109.18
CA ILE A 958 18.42 -71.84 107.76
C ILE A 958 18.63 -73.22 107.13
N THR A 959 17.58 -73.78 106.53
CA THR A 959 17.66 -75.12 105.92
C THR A 959 17.00 -75.12 104.53
N ASN A 960 17.77 -74.79 103.49
CA ASN A 960 17.81 -75.50 102.20
C ASN A 960 18.80 -74.84 101.23
N TYR A 961 19.63 -75.64 100.56
CA TYR A 961 20.54 -75.23 99.48
C TYR A 961 20.15 -75.93 98.19
N SER A 962 20.10 -75.21 97.07
CA SER A 962 20.17 -75.82 95.73
C SER A 962 21.64 -76.09 95.40
N ALA A 963 22.06 -77.34 95.66
CA ALA A 963 23.19 -78.14 95.13
C ALA A 963 24.57 -77.57 94.74
N ASP A 964 24.83 -76.27 94.64
CA ASP A 964 26.18 -75.77 94.33
C ASP A 964 26.51 -74.54 95.19
N PHE A 965 27.75 -74.48 95.68
CA PHE A 965 28.40 -73.44 96.51
C PHE A 965 28.39 -73.65 98.04
N GLN A 966 29.57 -73.94 98.59
CA GLN A 966 29.89 -73.90 100.02
C GLN A 966 30.40 -72.50 100.42
N TYR A 967 29.69 -71.79 101.29
CA TYR A 967 30.25 -70.66 102.06
C TYR A 967 29.66 -70.62 103.48
N ALA A 968 30.47 -70.17 104.44
CA ALA A 968 30.17 -70.20 105.87
C ALA A 968 29.19 -69.09 106.30
N ILE A 969 28.11 -69.47 107.00
CA ILE A 969 27.14 -68.54 107.59
C ILE A 969 27.42 -68.41 109.09
N SER A 970 27.78 -67.20 109.56
CA SER A 970 27.83 -66.91 111.00
C SER A 970 26.43 -66.58 111.53
N THR A 971 25.98 -67.26 112.58
CA THR A 971 24.70 -66.97 113.24
C THR A 971 24.89 -65.95 114.36
N ASN A 972 24.19 -64.81 114.30
CA ASN A 972 24.12 -63.88 115.44
C ASN A 972 23.06 -64.34 116.45
N ARG A 973 23.39 -64.28 117.75
CA ARG A 973 22.45 -64.52 118.86
C ARG A 973 21.84 -63.19 119.29
N GLY A 974 20.51 -63.12 119.40
CA GLY A 974 19.79 -62.00 120.00
C GLY A 974 19.04 -62.42 121.27
N THR A 975 18.97 -61.53 122.26
CA THR A 975 18.19 -61.70 123.50
C THR A 975 17.03 -60.70 123.52
N ILE A 976 15.83 -61.10 123.94
CA ILE A 976 14.65 -60.22 124.04
C ILE A 976 14.26 -60.07 125.51
N THR A 977 14.09 -58.83 125.98
CA THR A 977 13.58 -58.50 127.33
C THR A 977 12.12 -58.05 127.27
N ARG A 978 11.41 -58.20 128.39
CA ARG A 978 9.95 -58.06 128.57
C ARG A 978 9.41 -56.71 128.04
N GLY A 979 8.47 -56.73 127.08
CA GLY A 979 7.64 -55.56 126.70
C GLY A 979 7.62 -55.13 125.22
N THR A 980 8.45 -55.68 124.34
CA THR A 980 8.45 -55.35 122.90
C THR A 980 7.58 -56.31 122.07
N PRO A 981 6.57 -55.83 121.31
CA PRO A 981 5.66 -56.68 120.53
C PRO A 981 6.15 -57.00 119.11
N THR A 982 7.34 -56.53 118.69
CA THR A 982 7.82 -56.67 117.31
C THR A 982 9.31 -57.02 117.24
N LEU A 983 9.65 -58.01 116.40
CA LEU A 983 11.00 -58.26 115.90
C LEU A 983 11.27 -57.25 114.77
N ALA A 984 11.58 -56.01 115.11
CA ALA A 984 12.08 -55.06 114.13
C ALA A 984 13.62 -55.11 114.13
N ASN A 985 14.19 -55.45 112.98
CA ASN A 985 15.60 -55.25 112.61
C ASN A 985 16.66 -56.07 113.33
N LEU A 986 16.60 -57.41 113.21
CA LEU A 986 17.83 -58.21 113.25
C LEU A 986 18.39 -58.32 111.81
N PRO A 987 19.49 -57.63 111.46
CA PRO A 987 20.11 -57.79 110.15
C PRO A 987 20.72 -59.19 110.03
N ILE A 988 20.18 -60.01 109.13
CA ILE A 988 20.84 -61.23 108.67
C ILE A 988 21.73 -60.81 107.50
N THR A 989 23.04 -60.81 107.71
CA THR A 989 24.00 -60.51 106.65
C THR A 989 24.47 -61.83 106.03
N ILE A 990 24.18 -62.04 104.75
CA ILE A 990 24.70 -63.17 103.96
C ILE A 990 25.78 -62.61 103.04
N SER A 991 27.04 -62.90 103.33
CA SER A 991 28.19 -62.44 102.54
C SER A 991 28.74 -63.56 101.65
N GLY A 992 29.21 -63.22 100.45
CA GLY A 992 29.86 -64.17 99.52
C GLY A 992 29.02 -64.63 98.31
N LEU A 993 27.85 -64.02 98.06
CA LEU A 993 27.00 -64.36 96.92
C LEU A 993 27.28 -63.45 95.71
N ASN A 994 27.43 -64.03 94.52
CA ASN A 994 27.60 -63.28 93.26
C ASN A 994 26.22 -63.00 92.62
N ALA A 995 25.90 -61.74 92.33
CA ALA A 995 24.55 -61.31 91.95
C ALA A 995 24.10 -61.77 90.55
N SER A 996 25.02 -62.20 89.68
CA SER A 996 24.74 -62.57 88.28
C SER A 996 24.19 -63.98 88.07
N THR A 997 24.21 -64.85 89.10
CA THR A 997 23.83 -66.27 88.97
C THR A 997 22.58 -66.69 89.76
N ILE A 998 21.98 -65.78 90.54
CA ILE A 998 20.83 -66.10 91.39
C ILE A 998 19.52 -65.88 90.63
N LYS A 999 18.78 -66.96 90.32
CA LYS A 999 17.44 -66.88 89.72
C LYS A 999 16.31 -66.74 90.74
N SER A 1000 16.46 -67.32 91.94
CA SER A 1000 15.58 -67.11 93.10
C SER A 1000 16.30 -67.49 94.39
N LEU A 1001 15.99 -66.79 95.50
CA LEU A 1001 16.46 -67.12 96.84
C LEU A 1001 15.23 -67.27 97.75
N VAL A 1002 15.05 -68.45 98.32
CA VAL A 1002 14.00 -68.73 99.32
C VAL A 1002 14.69 -68.96 100.66
N VAL A 1003 14.48 -68.05 101.61
CA VAL A 1003 14.98 -68.20 102.98
C VAL A 1003 13.85 -68.73 103.85
N THR A 1004 13.91 -70.01 104.22
CA THR A 1004 13.02 -70.59 105.23
C THR A 1004 13.67 -70.44 106.60
N VAL A 1005 13.02 -69.71 107.50
CA VAL A 1005 13.45 -69.55 108.89
C VAL A 1005 12.66 -70.50 109.76
N THR A 1006 13.30 -71.57 110.24
CA THR A 1006 12.66 -72.54 111.14
C THR A 1006 13.15 -72.29 112.56
N VAL A 1007 12.21 -72.13 113.51
CA VAL A 1007 12.50 -72.01 114.95
C VAL A 1007 12.38 -73.39 115.57
N THR A 1008 13.50 -74.03 115.91
CA THR A 1008 13.52 -75.47 116.25
C THR A 1008 13.65 -75.80 117.75
N ARG A 1009 13.72 -74.82 118.67
CA ARG A 1009 13.56 -75.13 120.11
C ARG A 1009 13.36 -73.89 120.98
N VAL A 1010 12.37 -73.97 121.86
CA VAL A 1010 12.10 -72.99 122.93
C VAL A 1010 12.42 -73.65 124.27
N GLY A 1011 13.55 -73.29 124.88
CA GLY A 1011 13.91 -73.73 126.22
C GLY A 1011 13.88 -72.56 127.20
N TYR A 1012 13.18 -72.70 128.33
CA TYR A 1012 13.23 -71.75 129.45
C TYR A 1012 13.93 -72.42 130.65
N GLN A 1013 14.85 -71.71 131.31
CA GLN A 1013 15.40 -72.12 132.60
C GLN A 1013 14.62 -71.42 133.73
N THR A 1014 14.01 -72.19 134.62
CA THR A 1014 13.50 -71.71 135.91
C THR A 1014 14.32 -72.34 137.02
N GLY A 1015 14.72 -71.55 138.02
CA GLY A 1015 15.68 -71.90 139.08
C GLY A 1015 15.29 -73.02 140.06
N THR A 1016 14.38 -73.93 139.72
CA THR A 1016 14.14 -75.19 140.43
C THR A 1016 13.76 -76.26 139.43
N GLY A 1017 14.48 -77.38 139.46
CA GLY A 1017 14.62 -78.33 138.36
C GLY A 1017 13.38 -79.14 137.97
N SER A 1018 13.13 -79.21 136.67
CA SER A 1018 12.54 -80.30 135.86
C SER A 1018 12.26 -79.73 134.46
N ILE A 1019 13.03 -80.11 133.44
CA ILE A 1019 12.72 -79.78 132.03
C ILE A 1019 11.73 -80.82 131.53
N LYS A 1020 10.43 -80.52 131.54
CA LYS A 1020 9.44 -81.28 130.74
C LYS A 1020 9.30 -80.59 129.40
N GLY A 1021 9.80 -81.22 128.34
CA GLY A 1021 9.64 -80.77 126.97
C GLY A 1021 8.31 -81.23 126.38
N SER A 1022 7.64 -80.34 125.65
CA SER A 1022 6.75 -80.68 124.54
C SER A 1022 7.21 -79.86 123.34
N ASP A 1023 7.23 -80.46 122.16
CA ASP A 1023 7.69 -79.84 120.91
C ASP A 1023 6.93 -78.57 120.52
#